data_AF-A0A0S4TNW9-F1
#
_entry.id   AF-A0A0S4TNW9-F1
#
_cell.length_a   1.000
_cell.length_b   1.000
_cell.length_c   1.000
_cell.angle_alpha   90.00
_cell.angle_beta   90.00
_cell.angle_gamma   90.00
#
_symmetry.space_group_name_H-M   'P 1'
#
loop_
_entity.id
_entity.type
_entity.pdbx_description
1 polymer ?
#
loop_
_entity_poly.entity_id
_entity_poly.type
_entity_poly.pdbx_seq_one_letter_code
_entity_poly.pdbx_strand_id
1 'polypeptide(L)'
;MAIKAIFVGINKHLDTSMPELGGARRDATALWALFTDTIEGLSGRLLVDEAATHAEVSGAMLGTLAAASADDVVVIAFAGHGSPDGNLVLFDTNAGDLAGTALSMAGLADTFKATKARAVLCILDCCFSGQAPARVLETVARPRNAFALTGIYGEGRILLTACATNESAWEQPGTGHGLLTHAVIEALTGTVGDSVSFPEIAGEIIRLARVEAERISVTQTPVFLGSVQGGLTFPTLKRGDNYAAAFPTRAVHQMSGSLAEFSAHGFPPEIVERWATDFPQSLNALQLKAVNEFGVLSGNSLLVVAPTSSGKTMVGEVAAIQAVTSGKKAAFLLPYRALVNEKFEEFTERYSAAGLRVVRCSGDATDGIGPVLAGRYDLGFFTYETFLNLALGSPRLLNQLGLVVLDEGQFITDPQRGITVELIFSLLLRARQHGIEPQLVILSAVIGNLNSFDRWLGVPLLLSRERPVPLIEGVLDRRGTFQYVDTDGTTKTEALLPSHCIVQRRDKPSSQDVIVPLAQQLVGQGEKLLVFRNKRGPAQGCAKYLAKELGLPPASAILDALPTQDLTGASQDLRECLAGGTAFHNTNLLRAEREAVERGYRSSTGGIHALVATTTLAAGINTPASTVVLAENEFVGEDGRQFTVAEYKNMAGRAGRLGFNETGKAIILADTPMERAQLFQRYVLGVPEDVRSSFQQRDLPTWTLRLLCQVRGVRADEIPGLLVNTFGGYSASRANPQWVAMVERDVTALVERLLQAGLAEREGDLIHLTLLGRACGASSLSFESSLRLVELMGRLNVAQTPPSHILAMVQVLDELDAIYTPVMKKGQSESVRSGEVAQRFGQQMPQMLQRYCRDQIEFWARCKRAALLHDWIEGTPVDVLEKRYSTTPFGGAIGYGNIIGIADATRFHLRSAHQILATLFPDQPDFLQGLDEILQRLEFGLPSDALPLTKVPVRLTRGQYLALLSAGVRNAEDLNNLDDDRLRQCVGLSAATLLRPRDAIAGAALYAQGGNQ
;
A
#
# COMPACT_ATOMS: atom_id res chain seq x y z
N MET A 1 -52.43 -22.65 -1.64
CA MET A 1 -51.44 -21.81 -0.95
C MET A 1 -50.44 -21.29 -1.97
N ALA A 2 -50.54 -20.02 -2.35
CA ALA A 2 -49.56 -19.38 -3.22
C ALA A 2 -48.68 -18.42 -2.38
N ILE A 3 -47.37 -18.46 -2.60
CA ILE A 3 -46.44 -17.51 -1.97
C ILE A 3 -46.13 -16.44 -3.01
N LYS A 4 -46.56 -15.20 -2.71
CA LYS A 4 -46.40 -14.05 -3.60
C LYS A 4 -45.37 -13.12 -2.99
N ALA A 5 -44.30 -12.83 -3.72
CA ALA A 5 -43.19 -12.03 -3.19
C ALA A 5 -42.88 -10.84 -4.08
N ILE A 6 -42.58 -9.69 -3.48
CA ILE A 6 -42.27 -8.45 -4.17
C ILE A 6 -41.01 -7.87 -3.58
N PHE A 7 -40.03 -7.58 -4.43
CA PHE A 7 -38.73 -7.03 -4.04
C PHE A 7 -38.50 -5.73 -4.81
N VAL A 8 -38.29 -4.64 -4.10
CA VAL A 8 -38.12 -3.31 -4.68
C VAL A 8 -36.79 -2.72 -4.21
N GLY A 9 -35.96 -2.26 -5.14
CA GLY A 9 -34.64 -1.70 -4.84
C GLY A 9 -34.28 -0.53 -5.74
N ILE A 10 -34.09 0.66 -5.16
CA ILE A 10 -33.99 1.90 -5.94
C ILE A 10 -32.70 2.64 -5.58
N ASN A 11 -31.72 2.61 -6.48
CA ASN A 11 -30.50 3.39 -6.36
C ASN A 11 -30.67 4.78 -6.95
N LYS A 12 -31.37 4.87 -8.08
CA LYS A 12 -31.48 6.09 -8.90
C LYS A 12 -32.90 6.65 -8.89
N HIS A 13 -33.01 7.95 -9.02
CA HIS A 13 -34.27 8.68 -9.04
C HIS A 13 -34.32 9.59 -10.26
N LEU A 14 -35.51 9.77 -10.83
CA LEU A 14 -35.75 10.65 -11.98
C LEU A 14 -35.53 12.13 -11.59
N ASP A 15 -35.89 12.48 -10.35
CA ASP A 15 -35.61 13.80 -9.78
C ASP A 15 -34.17 13.88 -9.28
N THR A 16 -33.34 14.67 -9.97
CA THR A 16 -31.91 14.82 -9.68
C THR A 16 -31.61 15.54 -8.36
N SER A 17 -32.62 16.12 -7.70
CA SER A 17 -32.45 16.71 -6.36
C SER A 17 -32.38 15.67 -5.25
N MET A 18 -32.80 14.43 -5.51
CA MET A 18 -32.74 13.33 -4.55
C MET A 18 -31.37 12.63 -4.61
N PRO A 19 -30.75 12.32 -3.45
CA PRO A 19 -29.48 11.62 -3.42
C PRO A 19 -29.62 10.18 -3.90
N GLU A 20 -28.70 9.71 -4.74
CA GLU A 20 -28.64 8.31 -5.17
C GLU A 20 -28.10 7.40 -4.06
N LEU A 21 -28.54 6.14 -4.06
CA LEU A 21 -28.08 5.08 -3.15
C LEU A 21 -27.16 4.09 -3.88
N GLY A 22 -26.27 3.43 -3.14
CA GLY A 22 -25.32 2.45 -3.70
C GLY A 22 -25.84 1.02 -3.66
N GLY A 23 -26.54 0.66 -2.58
CA GLY A 23 -26.86 -0.72 -2.22
C GLY A 23 -28.29 -1.20 -2.46
N ALA A 24 -29.27 -0.30 -2.60
CA ALA A 24 -30.69 -0.66 -2.59
C ALA A 24 -31.10 -1.63 -3.72
N ARG A 25 -30.62 -1.44 -4.96
CA ARG A 25 -30.81 -2.39 -6.06
C ARG A 25 -30.22 -3.76 -5.73
N ARG A 26 -29.01 -3.76 -5.15
CA ARG A 26 -28.26 -4.96 -4.80
C ARG A 26 -28.99 -5.75 -3.72
N ASP A 27 -29.54 -5.07 -2.73
CA ASP A 27 -30.35 -5.62 -1.64
C ASP A 27 -31.59 -6.34 -2.15
N ALA A 28 -32.41 -5.66 -2.96
CA ALA A 28 -33.61 -6.25 -3.53
C ALA A 28 -33.29 -7.46 -4.41
N THR A 29 -32.22 -7.39 -5.20
CA THR A 29 -31.78 -8.49 -6.07
C THR A 29 -31.32 -9.70 -5.25
N ALA A 30 -30.57 -9.48 -4.16
CA ALA A 30 -30.10 -10.55 -3.29
C ALA A 30 -31.24 -11.27 -2.57
N LEU A 31 -32.19 -10.53 -1.99
CA LEU A 31 -33.35 -11.12 -1.33
C LEU A 31 -34.26 -11.84 -2.34
N TRP A 32 -34.54 -11.24 -3.51
CA TRP A 32 -35.31 -11.89 -4.56
C TRP A 32 -34.71 -13.24 -4.96
N ALA A 33 -33.40 -13.26 -5.21
CA ALA A 33 -32.69 -14.46 -5.60
C ALA A 33 -32.76 -15.55 -4.51
N LEU A 34 -32.45 -15.21 -3.26
CA LEU A 34 -32.48 -16.17 -2.14
C LEU A 34 -33.87 -16.78 -1.93
N PHE A 35 -34.93 -15.97 -1.93
CA PHE A 35 -36.29 -16.47 -1.73
C PHE A 35 -36.76 -17.33 -2.91
N THR A 36 -36.46 -16.92 -4.14
CA THR A 36 -36.85 -17.66 -5.36
C THR A 36 -36.08 -18.96 -5.52
N ASP A 37 -34.79 -18.99 -5.15
CA ASP A 37 -33.96 -20.20 -5.17
C ASP A 37 -34.36 -21.23 -4.12
N THR A 38 -35.01 -20.80 -3.04
CA THR A 38 -35.33 -21.65 -1.90
C THR A 38 -36.75 -22.19 -1.95
N ILE A 39 -37.71 -21.38 -2.37
CA ILE A 39 -39.13 -21.68 -2.25
C ILE A 39 -39.68 -22.08 -3.63
N GLU A 40 -39.90 -23.38 -3.81
CA GLU A 40 -40.47 -23.93 -5.03
C GLU A 40 -41.89 -23.38 -5.29
N GLY A 41 -42.14 -22.86 -6.48
CA GLY A 41 -43.43 -22.27 -6.87
C GLY A 41 -43.70 -20.84 -6.36
N LEU A 42 -42.70 -20.15 -5.80
CA LEU A 42 -42.80 -18.75 -5.41
C LEU A 42 -42.92 -17.81 -6.63
N SER A 43 -43.95 -16.97 -6.64
CA SER A 43 -44.11 -15.92 -7.65
C SER A 43 -43.44 -14.64 -7.17
N GLY A 44 -42.13 -14.50 -7.43
CA GLY A 44 -41.30 -13.36 -7.02
C GLY A 44 -41.17 -12.27 -8.09
N ARG A 45 -41.68 -11.07 -7.83
CA ARG A 45 -41.55 -9.89 -8.71
C ARG A 45 -40.43 -8.99 -8.21
N LEU A 46 -39.42 -8.74 -9.05
CA LEU A 46 -38.32 -7.81 -8.79
C LEU A 46 -38.53 -6.50 -9.57
N LEU A 47 -38.53 -5.37 -8.89
CA LEU A 47 -38.62 -4.03 -9.47
C LEU A 47 -37.40 -3.21 -9.00
N VAL A 48 -36.54 -2.79 -9.92
CA VAL A 48 -35.34 -2.02 -9.59
C VAL A 48 -35.19 -0.79 -10.46
N ASP A 49 -34.66 0.28 -9.88
CA ASP A 49 -34.38 1.57 -10.54
C ASP A 49 -35.53 2.02 -11.47
N GLU A 50 -35.29 2.18 -12.78
CA GLU A 50 -36.26 2.72 -13.74
C GLU A 50 -37.56 1.89 -13.84
N ALA A 51 -37.53 0.62 -13.43
CA ALA A 51 -38.70 -0.25 -13.39
C ALA A 51 -39.56 -0.07 -12.13
N ALA A 52 -39.05 0.62 -11.10
CA ALA A 52 -39.71 0.81 -9.81
C ALA A 52 -40.47 2.15 -9.73
N THR A 53 -41.35 2.42 -10.70
CA THR A 53 -42.21 3.60 -10.72
C THR A 53 -43.36 3.51 -9.72
N HIS A 54 -43.99 4.64 -9.40
CA HIS A 54 -45.15 4.73 -8.52
C HIS A 54 -46.29 3.83 -8.97
N ALA A 55 -46.59 3.81 -10.26
CA ALA A 55 -47.63 2.94 -10.81
C ALA A 55 -47.30 1.46 -10.63
N GLU A 56 -46.08 1.05 -10.95
CA GLU A 56 -45.66 -0.36 -10.90
C GLU A 56 -45.52 -0.88 -9.47
N VAL A 57 -44.89 -0.10 -8.60
CA VAL A 57 -44.68 -0.48 -7.19
C VAL A 57 -46.01 -0.49 -6.44
N SER A 58 -46.85 0.52 -6.61
CA SER A 58 -48.19 0.55 -5.97
C SER A 58 -49.06 -0.59 -6.48
N GLY A 59 -49.08 -0.83 -7.79
CA GLY A 59 -49.81 -1.94 -8.40
C GLY A 59 -49.31 -3.30 -7.91
N ALA A 60 -48.00 -3.48 -7.78
CA ALA A 60 -47.41 -4.71 -7.25
C ALA A 60 -47.73 -4.90 -5.76
N MET A 61 -47.36 -3.95 -4.89
CA MET A 61 -47.45 -4.06 -3.43
C MET A 61 -48.90 -4.05 -2.94
N LEU A 62 -49.64 -2.97 -3.25
CA LEU A 62 -51.02 -2.82 -2.77
C LEU A 62 -51.97 -3.79 -3.48
N GLY A 63 -51.79 -3.97 -4.80
CA GLY A 63 -52.60 -4.91 -5.59
C GLY A 63 -52.45 -6.36 -5.12
N THR A 64 -51.23 -6.81 -4.82
CA THR A 64 -51.00 -8.17 -4.31
C THR A 64 -51.60 -8.39 -2.94
N LEU A 65 -51.46 -7.42 -2.02
CA LEU A 65 -52.07 -7.48 -0.69
C LEU A 65 -53.60 -7.49 -0.77
N ALA A 66 -54.20 -6.69 -1.65
CA ALA A 66 -55.66 -6.63 -1.82
C ALA A 66 -56.23 -7.91 -2.47
N ALA A 67 -55.50 -8.52 -3.40
CA ALA A 67 -55.92 -9.72 -4.13
C ALA A 67 -55.56 -11.05 -3.42
N ALA A 68 -54.86 -11.01 -2.27
CA ALA A 68 -54.46 -12.21 -1.55
C ALA A 68 -55.67 -12.96 -0.94
N SER A 69 -55.63 -14.29 -1.01
CA SER A 69 -56.64 -15.18 -0.43
C SER A 69 -56.26 -15.64 0.98
N ALA A 70 -57.21 -16.27 1.70
CA ALA A 70 -57.00 -16.81 3.06
C ALA A 70 -55.91 -17.90 3.15
N ASP A 71 -55.47 -18.45 2.02
CA ASP A 71 -54.41 -19.45 1.95
C ASP A 71 -53.07 -18.89 1.45
N ASP A 72 -52.98 -17.59 1.13
CA ASP A 72 -51.77 -16.98 0.54
C ASP A 72 -50.80 -16.48 1.62
N VAL A 73 -49.50 -16.54 1.31
CA VAL A 73 -48.43 -15.87 2.07
C VAL A 73 -47.84 -14.78 1.20
N VAL A 74 -47.71 -13.56 1.73
CA VAL A 74 -47.17 -12.42 1.00
C VAL A 74 -45.84 -11.99 1.60
N VAL A 75 -44.80 -11.85 0.78
CA VAL A 75 -43.50 -11.31 1.17
C VAL A 75 -43.26 -9.99 0.44
N ILE A 76 -42.89 -8.94 1.15
CA ILE A 76 -42.54 -7.65 0.56
C ILE A 76 -41.18 -7.25 1.13
N ALA A 77 -40.24 -6.93 0.26
CA ALA A 77 -38.98 -6.30 0.63
C ALA A 77 -38.82 -5.00 -0.15
N PHE A 78 -38.50 -3.91 0.54
CA PHE A 78 -38.22 -2.61 -0.06
C PHE A 78 -36.88 -2.10 0.47
N ALA A 79 -35.99 -1.69 -0.43
CA ALA A 79 -34.76 -0.99 -0.13
C ALA A 79 -34.72 0.32 -0.93
N GLY A 80 -34.47 1.44 -0.27
CA GLY A 80 -34.54 2.77 -0.90
C GLY A 80 -34.64 3.91 0.11
N HIS A 81 -35.06 5.10 -0.35
CA HIS A 81 -35.32 6.22 0.55
C HIS A 81 -36.71 6.18 1.18
N GLY A 82 -36.81 6.68 2.40
CA GLY A 82 -38.08 7.01 3.05
C GLY A 82 -38.11 8.49 3.42
N SER A 83 -39.27 9.14 3.28
CA SER A 83 -39.45 10.55 3.64
C SER A 83 -39.81 10.72 5.12
N PRO A 84 -39.52 11.89 5.73
CA PRO A 84 -39.91 12.20 7.11
C PRO A 84 -41.42 12.11 7.39
N ASP A 85 -42.25 12.31 6.36
CA ASP A 85 -43.71 12.21 6.42
C ASP A 85 -44.23 10.76 6.30
N GLY A 86 -43.33 9.78 6.24
CA GLY A 86 -43.68 8.36 6.16
C GLY A 86 -44.12 7.92 4.76
N ASN A 87 -43.41 8.33 3.71
CA ASN A 87 -43.61 7.82 2.36
C ASN A 87 -42.36 7.06 1.87
N LEU A 88 -42.56 5.98 1.11
CA LEU A 88 -41.50 5.30 0.37
C LEU A 88 -41.25 6.05 -0.93
N VAL A 89 -40.01 6.47 -1.13
CA VAL A 89 -39.58 7.22 -2.32
C VAL A 89 -39.34 6.23 -3.45
N LEU A 90 -39.91 6.50 -4.62
CA LEU A 90 -39.90 5.65 -5.79
C LEU A 90 -39.13 6.32 -6.94
N PHE A 91 -38.88 5.58 -8.02
CA PHE A 91 -38.03 6.07 -9.11
C PHE A 91 -38.50 7.41 -9.69
N ASP A 92 -39.80 7.57 -9.89
CA ASP A 92 -40.46 8.76 -10.47
C ASP A 92 -41.05 9.70 -9.41
N THR A 93 -40.65 9.56 -8.14
CA THR A 93 -41.06 10.49 -7.08
C THR A 93 -40.45 11.88 -7.31
N ASN A 94 -41.30 12.91 -7.20
CA ASN A 94 -40.94 14.31 -7.28
C ASN A 94 -40.81 14.90 -5.88
N ALA A 95 -39.68 15.53 -5.56
CA ALA A 95 -39.42 16.11 -4.24
C ALA A 95 -40.41 17.22 -3.87
N GLY A 96 -40.98 17.90 -4.87
CA GLY A 96 -42.02 18.93 -4.70
C GLY A 96 -43.45 18.39 -4.56
N ASP A 97 -43.68 17.10 -4.81
CA ASP A 97 -45.00 16.46 -4.70
C ASP A 97 -44.90 15.02 -4.16
N LEU A 98 -44.42 14.88 -2.93
CA LEU A 98 -44.32 13.57 -2.26
C LEU A 98 -45.69 12.90 -2.07
N ALA A 99 -46.76 13.69 -1.86
CA ALA A 99 -48.09 13.14 -1.62
C ALA A 99 -48.70 12.47 -2.87
N GLY A 100 -48.40 12.98 -4.07
CA GLY A 100 -48.90 12.44 -5.34
C GLY A 100 -47.99 11.40 -6.00
N THR A 101 -46.69 11.37 -5.65
CA THR A 101 -45.68 10.60 -6.42
C THR A 101 -44.87 9.61 -5.58
N ALA A 102 -44.99 9.61 -4.25
CA ALA A 102 -44.40 8.61 -3.36
C ALA A 102 -45.47 7.63 -2.85
N LEU A 103 -45.05 6.43 -2.42
CA LEU A 103 -45.99 5.46 -1.85
C LEU A 103 -46.18 5.70 -0.35
N SER A 104 -47.39 6.04 0.07
CA SER A 104 -47.69 6.29 1.48
C SER A 104 -47.59 5.05 2.35
N MET A 105 -46.80 5.13 3.43
CA MET A 105 -46.72 4.06 4.44
C MET A 105 -48.05 3.87 5.17
N ALA A 106 -48.85 4.93 5.32
CA ALA A 106 -50.18 4.82 5.91
C ALA A 106 -51.11 3.98 5.01
N GLY A 107 -51.10 4.22 3.69
CA GLY A 107 -51.85 3.44 2.73
C GLY A 107 -51.38 1.98 2.63
N LEU A 108 -50.07 1.76 2.71
CA LEU A 108 -49.50 0.41 2.78
C LEU A 108 -49.96 -0.31 4.06
N ALA A 109 -49.90 0.35 5.23
CA ALA A 109 -50.32 -0.22 6.50
C ALA A 109 -51.82 -0.55 6.54
N ASP A 110 -52.68 0.29 5.96
CA ASP A 110 -54.13 0.04 5.90
C ASP A 110 -54.44 -1.16 4.99
N THR A 111 -53.76 -1.28 3.85
CA THR A 111 -53.90 -2.43 2.96
C THR A 111 -53.35 -3.71 3.60
N PHE A 112 -52.25 -3.59 4.34
CA PHE A 112 -51.63 -4.66 5.11
C PHE A 112 -52.55 -5.17 6.24
N LYS A 113 -53.39 -4.32 6.84
CA LYS A 113 -54.44 -4.72 7.80
C LYS A 113 -55.65 -5.37 7.14
N ALA A 114 -56.06 -4.85 5.98
CA ALA A 114 -57.27 -5.27 5.27
C ALA A 114 -57.07 -6.56 4.46
N THR A 115 -55.82 -6.95 4.19
CA THR A 115 -55.50 -8.17 3.43
C THR A 115 -56.09 -9.43 4.08
N LYS A 116 -56.57 -10.33 3.22
CA LYS A 116 -57.06 -11.66 3.61
C LYS A 116 -55.94 -12.71 3.64
N ALA A 117 -54.69 -12.36 3.33
CA ALA A 117 -53.55 -13.28 3.35
C ALA A 117 -53.44 -14.00 4.70
N ARG A 118 -53.08 -15.29 4.68
CA ARG A 118 -52.79 -16.10 5.87
C ARG A 118 -51.64 -15.51 6.68
N ALA A 119 -50.59 -15.09 5.99
CA ALA A 119 -49.45 -14.42 6.60
C ALA A 119 -48.84 -13.37 5.68
N VAL A 120 -48.24 -12.33 6.27
CA VAL A 120 -47.49 -11.30 5.54
C VAL A 120 -46.17 -11.03 6.24
N LEU A 121 -45.07 -11.04 5.48
CA LEU A 121 -43.75 -10.59 5.91
C LEU A 121 -43.37 -9.35 5.10
N CYS A 122 -43.14 -8.23 5.77
CA CYS A 122 -42.69 -6.99 5.17
C CYS A 122 -41.34 -6.58 5.75
N ILE A 123 -40.33 -6.38 4.90
CA ILE A 123 -38.97 -5.96 5.25
C ILE A 123 -38.71 -4.60 4.59
N LEU A 124 -38.43 -3.58 5.37
CA LEU A 124 -38.22 -2.21 4.88
C LEU A 124 -36.83 -1.71 5.27
N ASP A 125 -35.90 -1.70 4.31
CA ASP A 125 -34.55 -1.17 4.43
C ASP A 125 -34.48 0.27 3.91
N CYS A 126 -35.09 1.19 4.65
CA CYS A 126 -35.13 2.62 4.33
C CYS A 126 -35.27 3.49 5.58
N CYS A 127 -34.81 4.74 5.51
CA CYS A 127 -34.93 5.73 6.58
C CYS A 127 -36.41 6.03 6.93
N PHE A 128 -36.67 6.43 8.18
CA PHE A 128 -38.00 6.86 8.67
C PHE A 128 -39.14 5.82 8.58
N SER A 129 -38.83 4.56 8.26
CA SER A 129 -39.76 3.43 8.24
C SER A 129 -40.39 3.13 9.61
N GLY A 130 -39.77 3.63 10.69
CA GLY A 130 -40.25 3.51 12.07
C GLY A 130 -41.51 4.31 12.43
N GLN A 131 -42.10 5.16 11.56
CA GLN A 131 -43.36 5.88 11.85
C GLN A 131 -44.65 5.04 11.65
N ALA A 132 -44.57 3.87 11.00
CA ALA A 132 -45.67 2.91 10.83
C ALA A 132 -46.24 2.19 12.10
N PRO A 133 -45.53 2.01 13.23
CA PRO A 133 -45.90 1.08 14.31
C PRO A 133 -47.23 1.37 15.00
N ALA A 134 -47.57 2.66 15.22
CA ALA A 134 -48.71 3.04 16.05
C ALA A 134 -50.06 2.55 15.49
N ARG A 135 -50.16 2.34 14.16
CA ARG A 135 -51.40 1.92 13.53
C ARG A 135 -51.50 0.40 13.35
N VAL A 136 -50.41 -0.33 13.13
CA VAL A 136 -50.46 -1.79 12.84
C VAL A 136 -50.92 -2.63 14.06
N LEU A 137 -50.81 -2.10 15.28
CA LEU A 137 -51.01 -2.83 16.55
C LEU A 137 -52.48 -2.95 17.05
N GLU A 138 -53.49 -2.40 16.38
CA GLU A 138 -54.85 -2.26 16.95
C GLU A 138 -55.83 -3.45 16.80
N THR A 139 -55.42 -4.66 16.39
CA THR A 139 -56.39 -5.78 16.28
C THR A 139 -55.98 -7.08 16.97
N VAL A 140 -56.81 -7.47 17.94
CA VAL A 140 -56.83 -8.77 18.63
C VAL A 140 -57.38 -9.84 17.69
N ALA A 141 -56.60 -10.89 17.43
CA ALA A 141 -57.02 -12.04 16.64
C ALA A 141 -58.11 -12.87 17.34
N ARG A 142 -59.13 -13.33 16.60
CA ARG A 142 -60.09 -14.35 17.05
C ARG A 142 -59.81 -15.69 16.34
N PRO A 143 -59.82 -16.82 17.04
CA PRO A 143 -59.43 -18.10 16.48
C PRO A 143 -60.57 -18.77 15.69
N ARG A 144 -60.24 -19.43 14.57
CA ARG A 144 -61.03 -20.54 14.02
C ARG A 144 -60.10 -21.63 13.48
N ASN A 145 -60.40 -22.85 13.94
CA ASN A 145 -59.82 -24.17 13.70
C ASN A 145 -58.92 -24.44 12.48
N ALA A 146 -57.89 -25.23 12.79
CA ALA A 146 -56.85 -25.79 11.93
C ALA A 146 -57.33 -26.78 10.85
N PHE A 147 -56.64 -26.77 9.70
CA PHE A 147 -56.27 -27.94 8.90
C PHE A 147 -54.95 -27.67 8.15
N ALA A 148 -54.13 -28.71 7.96
CA ALA A 148 -52.75 -28.66 7.49
C ALA A 148 -52.59 -28.73 5.97
N LEU A 149 -51.56 -28.07 5.43
CA LEU A 149 -50.76 -28.44 4.24
C LEU A 149 -49.42 -27.66 4.24
N THR A 150 -48.41 -28.23 3.61
CA THR A 150 -46.95 -28.21 3.88
C THR A 150 -46.16 -26.90 3.67
N GLY A 151 -45.17 -26.67 4.54
CA GLY A 151 -43.95 -25.86 4.29
C GLY A 151 -43.81 -24.56 5.10
N ILE A 152 -44.92 -23.89 5.40
CA ILE A 152 -44.96 -22.66 6.20
C ILE A 152 -46.03 -22.81 7.29
N TYR A 153 -45.62 -22.75 8.55
CA TYR A 153 -46.51 -22.83 9.72
C TYR A 153 -46.83 -21.42 10.24
N GLY A 154 -48.05 -21.30 10.81
CA GLY A 154 -48.67 -20.16 11.51
C GLY A 154 -49.42 -19.11 10.68
N GLU A 155 -50.10 -18.21 11.41
CA GLU A 155 -50.94 -17.10 10.93
C GLU A 155 -50.48 -15.80 11.59
N GLY A 156 -50.23 -14.76 10.80
CA GLY A 156 -49.75 -13.51 11.38
C GLY A 156 -49.14 -12.52 10.40
N ARG A 157 -48.93 -11.32 10.89
CA ARG A 157 -48.38 -10.21 10.11
C ARG A 157 -47.09 -9.75 10.77
N ILE A 158 -46.00 -9.73 10.01
CA ILE A 158 -44.67 -9.34 10.44
C ILE A 158 -44.22 -8.13 9.62
N LEU A 159 -43.76 -7.10 10.30
CA LEU A 159 -43.08 -5.94 9.74
C LEU A 159 -41.72 -5.81 10.41
N LEU A 160 -40.66 -5.78 9.61
CA LEU A 160 -39.29 -5.56 10.03
C LEU A 160 -38.76 -4.30 9.32
N THR A 161 -38.43 -3.27 10.09
CA THR A 161 -37.93 -2.00 9.56
C THR A 161 -36.47 -1.80 9.94
N ALA A 162 -35.70 -1.10 9.10
CA ALA A 162 -34.26 -0.92 9.29
C ALA A 162 -33.90 -0.21 10.58
N CYS A 163 -34.70 0.77 11.00
CA CYS A 163 -34.38 1.66 12.10
C CYS A 163 -35.63 2.12 12.87
N ALA A 164 -35.44 2.65 14.09
CA ALA A 164 -36.49 3.31 14.85
C ALA A 164 -36.86 4.70 14.27
N THR A 165 -37.93 5.34 14.77
CA THR A 165 -38.45 6.63 14.24
C THR A 165 -37.43 7.76 14.16
N ASN A 166 -36.38 7.72 15.00
CA ASN A 166 -35.39 8.78 15.16
C ASN A 166 -33.99 8.34 14.71
N GLU A 167 -33.90 7.25 13.96
CA GLU A 167 -32.65 6.65 13.49
C GLU A 167 -32.63 6.61 11.96
N SER A 168 -31.43 6.48 11.37
CA SER A 168 -31.26 6.37 9.92
C SER A 168 -30.91 4.93 9.51
N ALA A 169 -31.24 4.57 8.28
CA ALA A 169 -30.79 3.32 7.66
C ALA A 169 -29.43 3.56 6.97
N TRP A 170 -28.50 2.63 7.16
CA TRP A 170 -27.12 2.75 6.69
C TRP A 170 -26.71 1.58 5.82
N GLU A 171 -25.71 1.80 4.97
CA GLU A 171 -25.08 0.75 4.17
C GLU A 171 -23.85 0.18 4.89
N GLN A 172 -23.65 -1.14 4.77
CA GLN A 172 -22.46 -1.81 5.27
C GLN A 172 -21.25 -1.51 4.39
N PRO A 173 -20.16 -0.95 4.95
CA PRO A 173 -18.89 -0.83 4.26
C PRO A 173 -18.33 -2.20 3.89
N GLY A 174 -17.95 -2.36 2.63
CA GLY A 174 -17.30 -3.56 2.10
C GLY A 174 -18.21 -4.44 1.23
N THR A 175 -19.48 -4.66 1.61
CA THR A 175 -20.41 -5.50 0.82
C THR A 175 -21.36 -4.69 -0.07
N GLY A 176 -21.60 -3.42 0.28
CA GLY A 176 -22.54 -2.55 -0.42
C GLY A 176 -24.01 -2.92 -0.21
N HIS A 177 -24.33 -3.70 0.82
CA HIS A 177 -25.72 -3.98 1.23
C HIS A 177 -26.16 -3.03 2.36
N GLY A 178 -27.45 -2.71 2.45
CA GLY A 178 -28.05 -2.10 3.64
C GLY A 178 -27.78 -2.94 4.89
N LEU A 179 -27.57 -2.31 6.05
CA LEU A 179 -27.23 -3.01 7.30
C LEU A 179 -28.31 -4.02 7.71
N LEU A 180 -29.59 -3.67 7.50
CA LEU A 180 -30.69 -4.60 7.75
C LEU A 180 -30.66 -5.76 6.75
N THR A 181 -30.54 -5.46 5.45
CA THR A 181 -30.51 -6.51 4.42
C THR A 181 -29.33 -7.46 4.60
N HIS A 182 -28.15 -6.95 4.91
CA HIS A 182 -26.98 -7.75 5.25
C HIS A 182 -27.27 -8.70 6.42
N ALA A 183 -27.82 -8.18 7.52
CA ALA A 183 -28.17 -8.98 8.69
C ALA A 183 -29.24 -10.04 8.40
N VAL A 184 -30.23 -9.72 7.56
CA VAL A 184 -31.26 -10.68 7.10
C VAL A 184 -30.62 -11.79 6.29
N ILE A 185 -29.73 -11.47 5.34
CA ILE A 185 -29.03 -12.47 4.51
C ILE A 185 -28.18 -13.40 5.39
N GLU A 186 -27.35 -12.84 6.26
CA GLU A 186 -26.46 -13.62 7.14
C GLU A 186 -27.27 -14.53 8.09
N ALA A 187 -28.31 -13.99 8.73
CA ALA A 187 -29.11 -14.77 9.67
C ALA A 187 -29.89 -15.91 8.99
N LEU A 188 -30.49 -15.66 7.83
CA LEU A 188 -31.35 -16.63 7.13
C LEU A 188 -30.58 -17.65 6.28
N THR A 189 -29.31 -17.40 5.97
CA THR A 189 -28.44 -18.34 5.24
C THR A 189 -27.45 -19.08 6.16
N GLY A 190 -27.11 -18.51 7.32
CA GLY A 190 -26.15 -19.07 8.27
C GLY A 190 -26.74 -20.04 9.31
N THR A 191 -28.05 -20.29 9.31
CA THR A 191 -28.69 -21.16 10.29
C THR A 191 -28.47 -22.65 9.98
N VAL A 192 -28.10 -23.43 10.99
CA VAL A 192 -27.91 -24.89 10.86
C VAL A 192 -29.25 -25.60 11.08
N GLY A 193 -29.90 -26.02 9.99
CA GLY A 193 -31.18 -26.74 10.01
C GLY A 193 -31.96 -26.61 8.69
N ASP A 194 -33.04 -27.40 8.53
CA ASP A 194 -33.84 -27.40 7.29
C ASP A 194 -34.90 -26.27 7.24
N SER A 195 -35.21 -25.64 8.37
CA SER A 195 -36.23 -24.59 8.46
C SER A 195 -35.94 -23.56 9.56
N VAL A 196 -36.29 -22.30 9.32
CA VAL A 196 -36.09 -21.14 10.18
C VAL A 196 -37.42 -20.49 10.55
N SER A 197 -37.66 -20.29 11.84
CA SER A 197 -38.80 -19.51 12.35
C SER A 197 -38.44 -18.02 12.39
N PHE A 198 -39.17 -17.18 11.64
CA PHE A 198 -38.87 -15.75 11.52
C PHE A 198 -38.92 -15.00 12.87
N PRO A 199 -39.89 -15.26 13.78
CA PRO A 199 -39.88 -14.65 15.12
C PRO A 199 -38.67 -15.06 15.97
N GLU A 200 -38.14 -16.28 15.80
CA GLU A 200 -36.97 -16.77 16.56
C GLU A 200 -35.66 -16.17 16.03
N ILE A 201 -35.53 -16.05 14.70
CA ILE A 201 -34.33 -15.47 14.05
C ILE A 201 -34.33 -13.93 14.09
N ALA A 202 -35.48 -13.28 14.32
CA ALA A 202 -35.57 -11.82 14.37
C ALA A 202 -34.64 -11.20 15.42
N GLY A 203 -34.47 -11.85 16.58
CA GLY A 203 -33.52 -11.41 17.59
C GLY A 203 -32.07 -11.43 17.09
N GLU A 204 -31.71 -12.42 16.27
CA GLU A 204 -30.39 -12.54 15.66
C GLU A 204 -30.19 -11.49 14.55
N ILE A 205 -31.21 -11.25 13.72
CA ILE A 205 -31.17 -10.18 12.70
C ILE A 205 -30.96 -8.82 13.36
N ILE A 206 -31.72 -8.50 14.42
CA ILE A 206 -31.57 -7.27 15.19
C ILE A 206 -30.16 -7.20 15.79
N ARG A 207 -29.67 -8.30 16.36
CA ARG A 207 -28.32 -8.36 16.95
C ARG A 207 -27.25 -8.10 15.90
N LEU A 208 -27.30 -8.76 14.73
CA LEU A 208 -26.32 -8.61 13.66
C LEU A 208 -26.33 -7.20 13.08
N ALA A 209 -27.52 -6.65 12.78
CA ALA A 209 -27.65 -5.28 12.30
C ALA A 209 -27.12 -4.26 13.32
N ARG A 210 -27.42 -4.44 14.61
CA ARG A 210 -26.86 -3.60 15.67
C ARG A 210 -25.36 -3.75 15.81
N VAL A 211 -24.82 -4.97 15.72
CA VAL A 211 -23.37 -5.23 15.75
C VAL A 211 -22.69 -4.52 14.59
N GLU A 212 -23.26 -4.56 13.39
CA GLU A 212 -22.70 -3.89 12.21
C GLU A 212 -22.92 -2.37 12.22
N ALA A 213 -24.02 -1.88 12.79
CA ALA A 213 -24.24 -0.45 13.02
C ALA A 213 -23.24 0.11 14.05
N GLU A 214 -23.06 -0.60 15.16
CA GLU A 214 -22.01 -0.34 16.15
C GLU A 214 -20.62 -0.42 15.48
N ARG A 215 -20.43 -1.35 14.53
CA ARG A 215 -19.18 -1.49 13.75
C ARG A 215 -18.84 -0.26 12.91
N ILE A 216 -19.83 0.55 12.54
CA ILE A 216 -19.62 1.77 11.73
C ILE A 216 -19.97 3.05 12.50
N SER A 217 -20.14 2.95 13.83
CA SER A 217 -20.46 4.07 14.72
C SER A 217 -21.71 4.84 14.36
N VAL A 218 -22.72 4.12 13.89
CA VAL A 218 -24.06 4.66 13.70
C VAL A 218 -25.02 3.89 14.59
N THR A 219 -26.14 4.53 14.93
CA THR A 219 -27.23 3.83 15.61
C THR A 219 -28.25 3.42 14.57
N GLN A 220 -28.44 2.11 14.46
CA GLN A 220 -29.51 1.52 13.69
C GLN A 220 -30.04 0.32 14.47
N THR A 221 -31.28 0.46 14.94
CA THR A 221 -31.98 -0.55 15.71
C THR A 221 -33.17 -1.02 14.86
N PRO A 222 -33.06 -2.17 14.19
CA PRO A 222 -34.20 -2.69 13.46
C PRO A 222 -35.39 -2.92 14.37
N VAL A 223 -36.58 -2.54 13.91
CA VAL A 223 -37.81 -2.68 14.67
C VAL A 223 -38.61 -3.84 14.08
N PHE A 224 -38.89 -4.83 14.93
CA PHE A 224 -39.75 -5.96 14.61
C PHE A 224 -41.13 -5.76 15.21
N LEU A 225 -42.18 -5.88 14.39
CA LEU A 225 -43.58 -5.68 14.79
C LEU A 225 -44.45 -6.80 14.22
N GLY A 226 -45.32 -7.36 15.06
CA GLY A 226 -46.24 -8.39 14.62
C GLY A 226 -46.63 -9.38 15.71
N SER A 227 -47.70 -10.13 15.46
CA SER A 227 -48.02 -11.33 16.23
C SER A 227 -48.26 -12.48 15.27
N VAL A 228 -47.75 -13.67 15.61
CA VAL A 228 -47.94 -14.87 14.81
C VAL A 228 -48.39 -16.01 15.72
N GLN A 229 -49.59 -16.54 15.48
CA GLN A 229 -50.03 -17.77 16.16
C GLN A 229 -49.42 -18.96 15.40
N GLY A 230 -48.48 -19.67 16.04
CA GLY A 230 -47.80 -20.84 15.47
C GLY A 230 -46.47 -20.58 14.75
N GLY A 231 -45.92 -19.36 14.80
CA GLY A 231 -44.66 -18.96 14.13
C GLY A 231 -44.84 -18.63 12.64
N LEU A 232 -43.84 -18.03 11.98
CA LEU A 232 -43.79 -17.94 10.50
C LEU A 232 -42.51 -18.65 10.06
N THR A 233 -42.62 -19.90 9.63
CA THR A 233 -41.46 -20.75 9.35
C THR A 233 -41.20 -20.84 7.85
N PHE A 234 -39.96 -20.64 7.42
CA PHE A 234 -39.51 -20.84 6.04
C PHE A 234 -38.41 -21.92 5.99
N PRO A 235 -38.16 -22.57 4.84
CA PRO A 235 -36.91 -23.29 4.66
C PRO A 235 -35.72 -22.33 4.79
N THR A 236 -34.59 -22.83 5.29
CA THR A 236 -33.33 -22.05 5.33
C THR A 236 -32.99 -21.56 3.93
N LEU A 237 -32.72 -20.25 3.78
CA LEU A 237 -32.51 -19.67 2.45
C LEU A 237 -31.20 -20.18 1.83
N LYS A 238 -31.26 -20.52 0.55
CA LYS A 238 -30.15 -21.08 -0.23
C LYS A 238 -29.72 -20.12 -1.32
N ARG A 239 -28.41 -20.08 -1.57
CA ARG A 239 -27.82 -19.44 -2.75
C ARG A 239 -27.87 -20.44 -3.90
N GLY A 240 -28.88 -20.34 -4.76
CA GLY A 240 -29.10 -21.22 -5.91
C GLY A 240 -28.78 -20.53 -7.23
N ASP A 241 -29.46 -20.94 -8.31
CA ASP A 241 -29.16 -20.50 -9.67
C ASP A 241 -29.45 -19.01 -9.90
N ASN A 242 -30.53 -18.47 -9.34
CA ASN A 242 -30.83 -17.03 -9.48
C ASN A 242 -29.81 -16.19 -8.71
N TYR A 243 -29.39 -16.64 -7.52
CA TYR A 243 -28.35 -15.97 -6.75
C TYR A 243 -27.00 -16.06 -7.44
N ALA A 244 -26.65 -17.21 -8.01
CA ALA A 244 -25.44 -17.35 -8.81
C ALA A 244 -25.50 -16.53 -10.11
N ALA A 245 -26.66 -16.39 -10.75
CA ALA A 245 -26.80 -15.54 -11.94
C ALA A 245 -26.68 -14.04 -11.61
N ALA A 246 -27.24 -13.61 -10.48
CA ALA A 246 -27.16 -12.24 -10.00
C ALA A 246 -25.79 -11.90 -9.39
N PHE A 247 -25.11 -12.89 -8.80
CA PHE A 247 -23.81 -12.78 -8.13
C PHE A 247 -22.87 -13.92 -8.59
N PRO A 248 -22.45 -13.92 -9.87
CA PRO A 248 -21.70 -15.04 -10.45
C PRO A 248 -20.35 -15.20 -9.77
N THR A 249 -20.18 -16.34 -9.10
CA THR A 249 -18.86 -16.85 -8.75
C THR A 249 -18.23 -17.34 -10.04
N ARG A 250 -17.13 -16.70 -10.46
CA ARG A 250 -16.37 -17.18 -11.61
C ARG A 250 -15.86 -18.58 -11.28
N ALA A 251 -16.14 -19.55 -12.16
CA ALA A 251 -15.67 -20.92 -11.98
C ALA A 251 -14.16 -20.92 -11.73
N VAL A 252 -13.72 -21.57 -10.65
CA VAL A 252 -12.31 -21.72 -10.33
C VAL A 252 -11.84 -23.03 -10.95
N HIS A 253 -11.05 -22.93 -12.02
CA HIS A 253 -10.41 -24.09 -12.62
C HIS A 253 -9.31 -24.60 -11.69
N GLN A 254 -9.41 -25.87 -11.31
CA GLN A 254 -8.43 -26.52 -10.46
C GLN A 254 -7.16 -26.81 -11.26
N MET A 255 -6.03 -26.26 -10.81
CA MET A 255 -4.70 -26.53 -11.34
C MET A 255 -4.03 -27.65 -10.55
N SER A 256 -3.28 -28.53 -11.21
CA SER A 256 -2.42 -29.52 -10.52
C SER A 256 -1.17 -28.88 -9.92
N GLY A 257 -0.80 -27.70 -10.42
CA GLY A 257 0.42 -26.96 -10.07
C GLY A 257 1.49 -27.00 -11.16
N SER A 258 1.30 -27.85 -12.18
CA SER A 258 2.16 -27.87 -13.36
C SER A 258 2.11 -26.52 -14.09
N LEU A 259 3.29 -25.95 -14.37
CA LEU A 259 3.39 -24.69 -15.09
C LEU A 259 2.90 -24.79 -16.54
N ALA A 260 2.91 -26.00 -17.13
CA ALA A 260 2.40 -26.23 -18.48
C ALA A 260 0.89 -25.99 -18.62
N GLU A 261 0.13 -26.09 -17.51
CA GLU A 261 -1.31 -25.89 -17.52
C GLU A 261 -1.70 -24.42 -17.79
N PHE A 262 -0.81 -23.47 -17.51
CA PHE A 262 -1.05 -22.05 -17.77
C PHE A 262 -1.22 -21.73 -19.26
N SER A 263 -0.64 -22.52 -20.17
CA SER A 263 -0.89 -22.38 -21.61
C SER A 263 -2.37 -22.63 -21.95
N ALA A 264 -3.03 -23.57 -21.27
CA ALA A 264 -4.47 -23.82 -21.44
C ALA A 264 -5.32 -22.65 -20.89
N HIS A 265 -4.75 -21.82 -20.02
CA HIS A 265 -5.33 -20.58 -19.51
C HIS A 265 -5.00 -19.34 -20.36
N GLY A 266 -4.43 -19.52 -21.56
CA GLY A 266 -4.15 -18.42 -22.49
C GLY A 266 -2.87 -17.64 -22.17
N PHE A 267 -1.99 -18.17 -21.32
CA PHE A 267 -0.69 -17.57 -21.06
C PHE A 267 0.22 -17.76 -22.28
N PRO A 268 1.02 -16.73 -22.67
CA PRO A 268 1.97 -16.85 -23.76
C PRO A 268 2.96 -18.02 -23.54
N PRO A 269 3.23 -18.87 -24.55
CA PRO A 269 4.17 -19.98 -24.43
C PRO A 269 5.55 -19.54 -23.94
N GLU A 270 6.03 -18.39 -24.40
CA GLU A 270 7.33 -17.82 -24.00
C GLU A 270 7.40 -17.56 -22.50
N ILE A 271 6.28 -17.15 -21.88
CA ILE A 271 6.19 -16.94 -20.44
C ILE A 271 6.20 -18.28 -19.70
N VAL A 272 5.44 -19.25 -20.18
CA VAL A 272 5.33 -20.58 -19.56
C VAL A 272 6.67 -21.32 -19.61
N GLU A 273 7.36 -21.30 -20.75
CA GLU A 273 8.70 -21.87 -20.92
C GLU A 273 9.73 -21.19 -20.01
N ARG A 274 9.67 -19.85 -19.92
CA ARG A 274 10.56 -19.11 -19.03
C ARG A 274 10.30 -19.43 -17.57
N TRP A 275 9.04 -19.52 -17.14
CA TRP A 275 8.68 -19.96 -15.79
C TRP A 275 9.12 -21.39 -15.50
N ALA A 276 8.99 -22.32 -16.44
CA ALA A 276 9.49 -23.69 -16.26
C ALA A 276 11.02 -23.73 -16.06
N THR A 277 11.74 -22.77 -16.62
CA THR A 277 13.19 -22.61 -16.42
C THR A 277 13.53 -21.95 -15.08
N ASP A 278 12.87 -20.84 -14.76
CA ASP A 278 13.12 -20.05 -13.54
C ASP A 278 12.61 -20.76 -12.28
N PHE A 279 11.52 -21.53 -12.41
CA PHE A 279 10.84 -22.28 -11.35
C PHE A 279 10.65 -23.74 -11.80
N PRO A 280 11.72 -24.57 -11.76
CA PRO A 280 11.65 -25.96 -12.21
C PRO A 280 10.77 -26.84 -11.30
N GLN A 281 10.47 -26.36 -10.09
CA GLN A 281 9.45 -26.95 -9.23
C GLN A 281 8.10 -26.33 -9.58
N SER A 282 7.06 -27.15 -9.70
CA SER A 282 5.67 -26.72 -9.85
C SER A 282 5.26 -25.70 -8.79
N LEU A 283 4.09 -25.07 -8.96
CA LEU A 283 3.55 -24.18 -7.93
C LEU A 283 3.56 -24.85 -6.55
N ASN A 284 4.03 -24.11 -5.55
CA ASN A 284 4.06 -24.60 -4.18
C ASN A 284 2.65 -24.58 -3.56
N ALA A 285 2.51 -25.18 -2.36
CA ALA A 285 1.21 -25.29 -1.69
C ALA A 285 0.52 -23.93 -1.46
N LEU A 286 1.27 -22.88 -1.09
CA LEU A 286 0.71 -21.53 -0.90
C LEU A 286 0.14 -20.98 -2.22
N GLN A 287 0.91 -21.09 -3.30
CA GLN A 287 0.52 -20.59 -4.62
C GLN A 287 -0.67 -21.38 -5.18
N LEU A 288 -0.68 -22.70 -5.01
CA LEU A 288 -1.79 -23.57 -5.38
C LEU A 288 -3.07 -23.20 -4.64
N LYS A 289 -3.01 -22.99 -3.32
CA LYS A 289 -4.17 -22.53 -2.54
C LYS A 289 -4.70 -21.19 -3.07
N ALA A 290 -3.82 -20.23 -3.32
CA ALA A 290 -4.21 -18.94 -3.87
C ALA A 290 -4.97 -19.07 -5.21
N VAL A 291 -4.51 -19.98 -6.07
CA VAL A 291 -5.15 -20.23 -7.37
C VAL A 291 -6.44 -21.03 -7.24
N ASN A 292 -6.41 -22.18 -6.57
CA ASN A 292 -7.48 -23.18 -6.57
C ASN A 292 -8.57 -22.95 -5.52
N GLU A 293 -8.21 -22.47 -4.33
CA GLU A 293 -9.16 -22.26 -3.24
C GLU A 293 -9.69 -20.83 -3.24
N PHE A 294 -8.81 -19.85 -3.52
CA PHE A 294 -9.16 -18.43 -3.50
C PHE A 294 -9.47 -17.85 -4.87
N GLY A 295 -9.23 -18.58 -5.97
CA GLY A 295 -9.64 -18.16 -7.31
C GLY A 295 -8.89 -16.94 -7.83
N VAL A 296 -7.60 -16.79 -7.50
CA VAL A 296 -6.79 -15.65 -7.98
C VAL A 296 -6.74 -15.59 -9.51
N LEU A 297 -6.65 -16.74 -10.20
CA LEU A 297 -6.74 -16.80 -11.67
C LEU A 297 -8.13 -16.41 -12.21
N SER A 298 -9.18 -16.59 -11.40
CA SER A 298 -10.53 -16.18 -11.75
C SER A 298 -10.76 -14.68 -11.50
N GLY A 299 -9.75 -13.93 -11.01
CA GLY A 299 -9.85 -12.49 -10.76
C GLY A 299 -10.35 -12.13 -9.35
N ASN A 300 -10.40 -13.09 -8.42
CA ASN A 300 -10.79 -12.80 -7.03
C ASN A 300 -9.68 -12.05 -6.30
N SER A 301 -10.06 -11.07 -5.49
CA SER A 301 -9.13 -10.34 -4.62
C SER A 301 -8.67 -11.23 -3.46
N LEU A 302 -7.45 -11.04 -2.96
CA LEU A 302 -6.84 -11.88 -1.92
C LEU A 302 -5.80 -11.11 -1.09
N LEU A 303 -5.87 -11.24 0.23
CA LEU A 303 -4.79 -10.90 1.15
C LEU A 303 -3.99 -12.15 1.50
N VAL A 304 -2.71 -12.19 1.13
CA VAL A 304 -1.78 -13.28 1.40
C VAL A 304 -0.80 -12.87 2.51
N VAL A 305 -0.88 -13.56 3.64
CA VAL A 305 0.04 -13.38 4.77
C VAL A 305 0.90 -14.63 4.89
N ALA A 306 2.18 -14.51 4.58
CA ALA A 306 3.12 -15.63 4.64
C ALA A 306 4.57 -15.17 4.90
N PRO A 307 5.44 -16.04 5.45
CA PRO A 307 6.85 -15.72 5.65
C PRO A 307 7.57 -15.22 4.40
N THR A 308 8.64 -14.44 4.62
CA THR A 308 9.60 -14.12 3.56
C THR A 308 10.25 -15.42 3.09
N SER A 309 10.41 -15.55 1.76
CA SER A 309 10.81 -16.76 1.01
C SER A 309 9.71 -17.78 0.65
N SER A 310 8.46 -17.64 1.11
CA SER A 310 7.36 -18.58 0.76
C SER A 310 6.83 -18.45 -0.68
N GLY A 311 7.40 -17.58 -1.51
CA GLY A 311 7.01 -17.43 -2.91
C GLY A 311 5.77 -16.56 -3.16
N LYS A 312 5.47 -15.61 -2.25
CA LYS A 312 4.32 -14.68 -2.35
C LYS A 312 4.27 -13.90 -3.67
N THR A 313 5.42 -13.44 -4.16
CA THR A 313 5.52 -12.65 -5.40
C THR A 313 4.92 -13.38 -6.59
N MET A 314 5.07 -14.70 -6.68
CA MET A 314 4.49 -15.51 -7.76
C MET A 314 2.96 -15.44 -7.78
N VAL A 315 2.29 -15.29 -6.62
CA VAL A 315 0.82 -15.12 -6.58
C VAL A 315 0.41 -13.83 -7.31
N GLY A 316 1.14 -12.74 -7.06
CA GLY A 316 0.94 -11.47 -7.77
C GLY A 316 1.32 -11.54 -9.24
N GLU A 317 2.40 -12.25 -9.58
CA GLU A 317 2.89 -12.45 -10.95
C GLU A 317 1.88 -13.25 -11.80
N VAL A 318 1.33 -14.33 -11.25
CA VAL A 318 0.25 -15.13 -11.88
C VAL A 318 -1.00 -14.27 -12.13
N ALA A 319 -1.45 -13.52 -11.12
CA ALA A 319 -2.58 -12.61 -11.28
C ALA A 319 -2.31 -11.54 -12.36
N ALA A 320 -1.09 -11.01 -12.42
CA ALA A 320 -0.72 -9.96 -13.35
C ALA A 320 -0.72 -10.44 -14.81
N ILE A 321 -0.15 -11.61 -15.08
CA ILE A 321 -0.19 -12.17 -16.44
C ILE A 321 -1.62 -12.53 -16.84
N GLN A 322 -2.46 -13.04 -15.93
CA GLN A 322 -3.88 -13.26 -16.19
C GLN A 322 -4.64 -11.95 -16.53
N ALA A 323 -4.38 -10.87 -15.78
CA ALA A 323 -5.00 -9.58 -16.04
C ALA A 323 -4.59 -9.01 -17.41
N VAL A 324 -3.30 -9.13 -17.76
CA VAL A 324 -2.73 -8.65 -19.02
C VAL A 324 -3.26 -9.44 -20.21
N THR A 325 -3.29 -10.78 -20.13
CA THR A 325 -3.86 -11.65 -21.17
C THR A 325 -5.35 -11.42 -21.37
N SER A 326 -6.06 -10.97 -20.33
CA SER A 326 -7.46 -10.50 -20.40
C SER A 326 -7.62 -9.08 -20.95
N GLY A 327 -6.55 -8.46 -21.48
CA GLY A 327 -6.56 -7.13 -22.09
C GLY A 327 -6.58 -5.96 -21.09
N LYS A 328 -6.37 -6.22 -19.80
CA LYS A 328 -6.32 -5.20 -18.73
C LYS A 328 -4.89 -4.86 -18.33
N LYS A 329 -4.71 -3.83 -17.50
CA LYS A 329 -3.39 -3.40 -16.98
C LYS A 329 -3.18 -3.91 -15.56
N ALA A 330 -1.94 -4.26 -15.23
CA ALA A 330 -1.55 -4.64 -13.87
C ALA A 330 -0.57 -3.63 -13.28
N ALA A 331 -0.83 -3.21 -12.04
CA ALA A 331 0.03 -2.31 -11.28
C ALA A 331 0.60 -3.03 -10.05
N PHE A 332 1.92 -3.01 -9.90
CA PHE A 332 2.64 -3.44 -8.71
C PHE A 332 3.03 -2.21 -7.89
N LEU A 333 2.58 -2.18 -6.64
CA LEU A 333 2.86 -1.13 -5.68
C LEU A 333 3.88 -1.64 -4.67
N LEU A 334 5.03 -1.00 -4.62
CA LEU A 334 6.19 -1.43 -3.83
C LEU A 334 6.64 -0.32 -2.88
N PRO A 335 7.12 -0.66 -1.67
CA PRO A 335 7.48 0.35 -0.69
C PRO A 335 8.75 1.12 -1.06
N TYR A 336 9.69 0.56 -1.82
CA TYR A 336 10.98 1.23 -2.06
C TYR A 336 11.29 1.40 -3.53
N ARG A 337 11.90 2.54 -3.88
CA ARG A 337 12.42 2.81 -5.24
C ARG A 337 13.42 1.75 -5.70
N ALA A 338 14.22 1.22 -4.79
CA ALA A 338 15.14 0.13 -5.08
C ALA A 338 14.40 -1.15 -5.53
N LEU A 339 13.34 -1.54 -4.82
CA LEU A 339 12.49 -2.68 -5.20
C LEU A 339 11.76 -2.44 -6.52
N VAL A 340 11.25 -1.22 -6.73
CA VAL A 340 10.61 -0.82 -7.99
C VAL A 340 11.58 -0.95 -9.17
N ASN A 341 12.85 -0.57 -8.99
CA ASN A 341 13.90 -0.75 -9.99
C ASN A 341 14.24 -2.22 -10.22
N GLU A 342 14.45 -2.98 -9.13
CA GLU A 342 14.77 -4.42 -9.18
C GLU A 342 13.68 -5.19 -9.93
N LYS A 343 12.40 -4.98 -9.56
CA LYS A 343 11.27 -5.66 -10.19
C LYS A 343 11.02 -5.22 -11.62
N PHE A 344 11.24 -3.95 -11.93
CA PHE A 344 11.22 -3.47 -13.31
C PHE A 344 12.28 -4.18 -14.16
N GLU A 345 13.52 -4.24 -13.71
CA GLU A 345 14.62 -4.91 -14.44
C GLU A 345 14.34 -6.41 -14.60
N GLU A 346 13.93 -7.09 -13.52
CA GLU A 346 13.56 -8.51 -13.52
C GLU A 346 12.42 -8.81 -14.51
N PHE A 347 11.33 -8.06 -14.46
CA PHE A 347 10.17 -8.31 -15.32
C PHE A 347 10.43 -7.87 -16.77
N THR A 348 11.25 -6.84 -16.98
CA THR A 348 11.68 -6.45 -18.33
C THR A 348 12.48 -7.57 -18.97
N GLU A 349 13.45 -8.14 -18.25
CA GLU A 349 14.25 -9.27 -18.74
C GLU A 349 13.37 -10.51 -18.99
N ARG A 350 12.45 -10.82 -18.08
CA ARG A 350 11.60 -12.02 -18.16
C ARG A 350 10.53 -11.95 -19.25
N TYR A 351 9.94 -10.77 -19.48
CA TYR A 351 8.68 -10.67 -20.24
C TYR A 351 8.70 -9.83 -21.50
N SER A 352 9.73 -9.01 -21.73
CA SER A 352 9.78 -8.20 -22.96
C SER A 352 9.87 -9.05 -24.22
N ALA A 353 10.50 -10.24 -24.13
CA ALA A 353 10.56 -11.20 -25.24
C ALA A 353 9.18 -11.74 -25.65
N ALA A 354 8.24 -11.81 -24.71
CA ALA A 354 6.84 -12.17 -24.96
C ALA A 354 5.98 -10.98 -25.43
N GLY A 355 6.60 -9.82 -25.71
CA GLY A 355 5.92 -8.62 -26.21
C GLY A 355 5.23 -7.77 -25.15
N LEU A 356 5.38 -8.08 -23.85
CA LEU A 356 4.77 -7.30 -22.77
C LEU A 356 5.54 -5.99 -22.56
N ARG A 357 4.81 -4.87 -22.48
CA ARG A 357 5.38 -3.56 -22.19
C ARG A 357 5.44 -3.34 -20.69
N VAL A 358 6.66 -3.32 -20.16
CA VAL A 358 6.92 -3.06 -18.74
C VAL A 358 7.31 -1.59 -18.55
N VAL A 359 6.72 -0.93 -17.56
CA VAL A 359 7.04 0.46 -17.21
C VAL A 359 7.28 0.62 -15.71
N ARG A 360 8.00 1.67 -15.35
CA ARG A 360 8.35 2.02 -13.98
C ARG A 360 8.05 3.48 -13.70
N CYS A 361 7.47 3.74 -12.53
CA CYS A 361 7.19 5.06 -11.99
C CYS A 361 7.61 5.12 -10.52
N SER A 362 8.89 5.37 -10.25
CA SER A 362 9.48 5.43 -8.91
C SER A 362 9.63 6.85 -8.35
N GLY A 363 9.27 7.87 -9.12
CA GLY A 363 9.67 9.25 -8.91
C GLY A 363 11.10 9.52 -9.39
N ASP A 364 11.50 9.03 -10.56
CA ASP A 364 12.80 9.32 -11.18
C ASP A 364 12.56 10.13 -12.46
N ALA A 365 13.52 10.95 -12.89
CA ALA A 365 13.39 11.72 -14.13
C ALA A 365 13.23 10.82 -15.38
N THR A 366 13.64 9.56 -15.27
CA THR A 366 13.57 8.54 -16.32
C THR A 366 12.30 7.70 -16.29
N ASP A 367 11.31 8.05 -15.46
CA ASP A 367 10.08 7.26 -15.32
C ASP A 367 9.17 7.27 -16.55
N GLY A 368 8.46 6.16 -16.73
CA GLY A 368 7.48 5.94 -17.81
C GLY A 368 6.11 6.61 -17.59
N ILE A 369 6.06 7.81 -17.01
CA ILE A 369 4.79 8.49 -16.69
C ILE A 369 3.93 8.71 -17.94
N GLY A 370 4.55 9.19 -19.03
CA GLY A 370 3.85 9.42 -20.31
C GLY A 370 3.16 8.16 -20.84
N PRO A 371 3.88 7.04 -21.03
CA PRO A 371 3.29 5.75 -21.37
C PRO A 371 2.17 5.29 -20.43
N VAL A 372 2.30 5.49 -19.11
CA VAL A 372 1.27 5.12 -18.12
C VAL A 372 -0.01 5.92 -18.34
N LEU A 373 0.09 7.25 -18.48
CA LEU A 373 -1.06 8.12 -18.70
C LEU A 373 -1.73 7.90 -20.06
N ALA A 374 -0.95 7.49 -21.06
CA ALA A 374 -1.44 7.12 -22.38
C ALA A 374 -1.99 5.68 -22.48
N GLY A 375 -1.92 4.89 -21.39
CA GLY A 375 -2.32 3.47 -21.37
C GLY A 375 -1.45 2.55 -22.23
N ARG A 376 -0.23 2.98 -22.58
CA ARG A 376 0.72 2.26 -23.46
C ARG A 376 1.71 1.38 -22.68
N TYR A 377 1.20 0.63 -21.72
CA TYR A 377 1.96 -0.34 -20.93
C TYR A 377 1.08 -1.55 -20.65
N ASP A 378 1.62 -2.63 -20.13
CA ASP A 378 0.87 -3.83 -19.71
C ASP A 378 1.12 -4.12 -18.22
N LEU A 379 2.38 -3.99 -17.80
CA LEU A 379 2.84 -4.13 -16.41
C LEU A 379 3.47 -2.81 -15.94
N GLY A 380 2.98 -2.25 -14.84
CA GLY A 380 3.51 -1.02 -14.26
C GLY A 380 4.00 -1.21 -12.83
N PHE A 381 5.22 -0.76 -12.53
CA PHE A 381 5.80 -0.77 -11.18
C PHE A 381 5.82 0.64 -10.60
N PHE A 382 5.24 0.80 -9.42
CA PHE A 382 5.08 2.10 -8.77
C PHE A 382 5.56 2.05 -7.33
N THR A 383 6.13 3.17 -6.85
CA THR A 383 6.09 3.43 -5.41
C THR A 383 4.66 3.78 -4.99
N TYR A 384 4.34 3.60 -3.71
CA TYR A 384 3.04 3.99 -3.16
C TYR A 384 2.70 5.45 -3.47
N GLU A 385 3.65 6.34 -3.21
CA GLU A 385 3.49 7.78 -3.37
C GLU A 385 3.25 8.17 -4.83
N THR A 386 4.02 7.61 -5.76
CA THR A 386 3.86 7.90 -7.19
C THR A 386 2.54 7.38 -7.73
N PHE A 387 2.11 6.17 -7.32
CA PHE A 387 0.80 5.65 -7.72
C PHE A 387 -0.35 6.53 -7.22
N LEU A 388 -0.35 6.88 -5.94
CA LEU A 388 -1.40 7.73 -5.35
C LEU A 388 -1.47 9.08 -6.08
N ASN A 389 -0.33 9.75 -6.29
CA ASN A 389 -0.29 11.04 -6.97
C ASN A 389 -0.82 10.96 -8.42
N LEU A 390 -0.46 9.91 -9.17
CA LEU A 390 -0.97 9.71 -10.53
C LEU A 390 -2.47 9.38 -10.55
N ALA A 391 -2.95 8.58 -9.59
CA ALA A 391 -4.36 8.21 -9.49
C ALA A 391 -5.24 9.41 -9.12
N LEU A 392 -4.77 10.30 -8.24
CA LEU A 392 -5.44 11.55 -7.89
C LEU A 392 -5.43 12.56 -9.04
N GLY A 393 -4.30 12.68 -9.75
CA GLY A 393 -4.14 13.61 -10.86
C GLY A 393 -4.88 13.17 -12.15
N SER A 394 -5.04 11.86 -12.36
CA SER A 394 -5.72 11.30 -13.53
C SER A 394 -6.61 10.12 -13.12
N PRO A 395 -7.91 10.37 -12.85
CA PRO A 395 -8.86 9.30 -12.52
C PRO A 395 -8.98 8.20 -13.59
N ARG A 396 -8.58 8.51 -14.84
CA ARG A 396 -8.51 7.52 -15.94
C ARG A 396 -7.53 6.38 -15.64
N LEU A 397 -6.51 6.60 -14.81
CA LEU A 397 -5.57 5.56 -14.40
C LEU A 397 -6.28 4.39 -13.72
N LEU A 398 -7.27 4.65 -12.86
CA LEU A 398 -7.98 3.58 -12.18
C LEU A 398 -8.86 2.78 -13.16
N ASN A 399 -9.46 3.44 -14.15
CA ASN A 399 -10.33 2.80 -15.15
C ASN A 399 -9.60 1.79 -16.06
N GLN A 400 -8.29 1.93 -16.25
CA GLN A 400 -7.51 1.01 -17.09
C GLN A 400 -7.00 -0.23 -16.34
N LEU A 401 -6.98 -0.20 -15.00
CA LEU A 401 -6.44 -1.29 -14.19
C LEU A 401 -7.42 -2.47 -14.13
N GLY A 402 -6.91 -3.67 -14.36
CA GLY A 402 -7.59 -4.93 -14.01
C GLY A 402 -7.06 -5.54 -12.72
N LEU A 403 -5.85 -5.18 -12.31
CA LEU A 403 -5.19 -5.70 -11.12
C LEU A 403 -4.34 -4.62 -10.44
N VAL A 404 -4.43 -4.57 -9.12
CA VAL A 404 -3.46 -3.91 -8.24
C VAL A 404 -2.85 -4.96 -7.32
N VAL A 405 -1.54 -5.14 -7.41
CA VAL A 405 -0.74 -5.92 -6.48
C VAL A 405 -0.06 -4.95 -5.52
N LEU A 406 -0.39 -5.02 -4.22
CA LEU A 406 0.34 -4.27 -3.20
C LEU A 406 1.26 -5.22 -2.44
N ASP A 407 2.56 -5.06 -2.63
CA ASP A 407 3.57 -5.86 -1.92
C ASP A 407 3.87 -5.23 -0.55
N GLU A 408 4.32 -6.03 0.41
CA GLU A 408 4.57 -5.59 1.78
C GLU A 408 3.39 -4.84 2.44
N GLY A 409 2.19 -5.42 2.40
CA GLY A 409 0.95 -4.85 2.95
C GLY A 409 1.03 -4.42 4.43
N GLN A 410 1.99 -4.95 5.20
CA GLN A 410 2.24 -4.52 6.57
C GLN A 410 2.73 -3.07 6.70
N PHE A 411 3.15 -2.42 5.60
CA PHE A 411 3.51 -0.99 5.62
C PHE A 411 2.35 -0.07 6.01
N ILE A 412 1.10 -0.55 6.03
CA ILE A 412 -0.02 0.21 6.61
C ILE A 412 0.21 0.59 8.09
N THR A 413 1.02 -0.18 8.81
CA THR A 413 1.40 0.07 10.21
C THR A 413 2.65 0.93 10.36
N ASP A 414 3.27 1.34 9.26
CA ASP A 414 4.41 2.26 9.29
C ASP A 414 3.95 3.65 9.76
N PRO A 415 4.57 4.24 10.81
CA PRO A 415 4.14 5.53 11.35
C PRO A 415 4.26 6.72 10.38
N GLN A 416 5.15 6.64 9.39
CA GLN A 416 5.41 7.73 8.46
C GLN A 416 4.71 7.53 7.12
N ARG A 417 4.69 6.29 6.62
CA ARG A 417 4.23 5.94 5.26
C ARG A 417 2.91 5.19 5.22
N GLY A 418 2.40 4.73 6.37
CA GLY A 418 1.12 4.03 6.47
C GLY A 418 -0.05 4.85 5.92
N ILE A 419 -0.01 6.18 6.07
CA ILE A 419 -1.01 7.10 5.53
C ILE A 419 -1.17 6.94 4.02
N THR A 420 -0.08 6.78 3.27
CA THR A 420 -0.13 6.64 1.81
C THR A 420 -0.81 5.32 1.42
N VAL A 421 -0.44 4.23 2.09
CA VAL A 421 -1.03 2.89 1.86
C VAL A 421 -2.53 2.91 2.15
N GLU A 422 -2.92 3.48 3.29
CA GLU A 422 -4.32 3.58 3.69
C GLU A 422 -5.13 4.47 2.76
N LEU A 423 -4.57 5.59 2.27
CA LEU A 423 -5.22 6.46 1.29
C LEU A 423 -5.39 5.77 -0.08
N ILE A 424 -4.44 4.94 -0.51
CA ILE A 424 -4.57 4.13 -1.73
C ILE A 424 -5.74 3.16 -1.59
N PHE A 425 -5.82 2.41 -0.48
CA PHE A 425 -6.93 1.50 -0.25
C PHE A 425 -8.26 2.22 -0.14
N SER A 426 -8.32 3.35 0.58
CA SER A 426 -9.54 4.17 0.70
C SER A 426 -10.01 4.67 -0.68
N LEU A 427 -9.06 5.10 -1.53
CA LEU A 427 -9.33 5.50 -2.91
C LEU A 427 -9.86 4.33 -3.75
N LEU A 428 -9.26 3.13 -3.65
CA LEU A 428 -9.69 1.94 -4.38
C LEU A 428 -11.08 1.47 -3.93
N LEU A 429 -11.34 1.42 -2.62
CA LEU A 429 -12.65 1.07 -2.04
C LEU A 429 -13.73 2.02 -2.52
N ARG A 430 -13.44 3.33 -2.55
CA ARG A 430 -14.34 4.33 -3.09
C ARG A 430 -14.57 4.16 -4.60
N ALA A 431 -13.52 3.87 -5.36
CA ALA A 431 -13.63 3.67 -6.80
C ALA A 431 -14.62 2.53 -7.15
N ARG A 432 -14.76 1.53 -6.28
CA ARG A 432 -15.77 0.45 -6.42
C ARG A 432 -17.20 0.98 -6.45
N GLN A 433 -17.52 1.99 -5.64
CA GLN A 433 -18.84 2.65 -5.63
C GLN A 433 -19.20 3.27 -6.99
N HIS A 434 -18.18 3.52 -7.83
CA HIS A 434 -18.33 4.04 -9.19
C HIS A 434 -18.10 2.98 -10.27
N GLY A 435 -18.13 1.69 -9.91
CA GLY A 435 -17.97 0.56 -10.84
C GLY A 435 -16.54 0.27 -11.26
N ILE A 436 -15.54 0.85 -10.59
CA ILE A 436 -14.12 0.60 -10.84
C ILE A 436 -13.61 -0.41 -9.83
N GLU A 437 -13.54 -1.68 -10.23
CA GLU A 437 -13.22 -2.80 -9.35
C GLU A 437 -12.05 -3.62 -9.88
N PRO A 438 -10.80 -3.11 -9.85
CA PRO A 438 -9.65 -3.94 -10.14
C PRO A 438 -9.53 -5.06 -9.09
N GLN A 439 -9.05 -6.23 -9.52
CA GLN A 439 -8.64 -7.28 -8.61
C GLN A 439 -7.56 -6.70 -7.66
N LEU A 440 -7.66 -7.02 -6.38
CA LEU A 440 -6.71 -6.57 -5.36
C LEU A 440 -5.97 -7.75 -4.77
N VAL A 441 -4.66 -7.84 -5.00
CA VAL A 441 -3.79 -8.87 -4.40
C VAL A 441 -2.81 -8.18 -3.45
N ILE A 442 -2.92 -8.47 -2.16
CA ILE A 442 -2.07 -7.86 -1.13
C ILE A 442 -1.14 -8.93 -0.59
N LEU A 443 0.17 -8.70 -0.68
CA LEU A 443 1.19 -9.62 -0.21
C LEU A 443 1.81 -9.03 1.06
N SER A 444 1.84 -9.79 2.15
CA SER A 444 2.38 -9.31 3.42
C SER A 444 3.21 -10.37 4.12
N ALA A 445 4.24 -9.92 4.83
CA ALA A 445 4.98 -10.75 5.78
C ALA A 445 4.09 -11.18 6.96
N VAL A 446 4.59 -12.10 7.81
CA VAL A 446 3.83 -12.53 8.99
C VAL A 446 3.67 -11.36 9.96
N ILE A 447 2.41 -11.06 10.26
CA ILE A 447 1.93 -10.00 11.15
C ILE A 447 1.07 -10.64 12.24
N GLY A 448 0.83 -9.89 13.32
CA GLY A 448 -0.01 -10.31 14.44
C GLY A 448 -1.49 -10.39 14.05
N ASN A 449 -2.38 -9.89 14.90
CA ASN A 449 -3.78 -9.76 14.55
C ASN A 449 -3.95 -8.72 13.43
N LEU A 450 -4.77 -9.04 12.41
CA LEU A 450 -5.10 -8.10 11.34
C LEU A 450 -6.02 -6.97 11.81
N ASN A 451 -6.60 -7.06 13.01
CA ASN A 451 -7.52 -6.06 13.55
C ASN A 451 -8.64 -5.68 12.56
N SER A 452 -9.19 -6.70 11.88
CA SER A 452 -10.24 -6.56 10.85
C SER A 452 -9.81 -5.77 9.60
N PHE A 453 -8.51 -5.66 9.33
CA PHE A 453 -7.99 -5.07 8.09
C PHE A 453 -8.51 -5.78 6.83
N ASP A 454 -8.55 -7.11 6.85
CA ASP A 454 -9.16 -7.97 5.82
C ASP A 454 -10.65 -7.64 5.59
N ARG A 455 -11.39 -7.44 6.69
CA ARG A 455 -12.82 -7.10 6.65
C ARG A 455 -13.09 -5.70 6.15
N TRP A 456 -12.25 -4.73 6.53
CA TRP A 456 -12.33 -3.35 6.03
C TRP A 456 -12.16 -3.30 4.51
N LEU A 457 -11.23 -4.08 3.97
CA LEU A 457 -10.99 -4.18 2.53
C LEU A 457 -12.02 -5.05 1.78
N GLY A 458 -12.76 -5.88 2.51
CA GLY A 458 -13.66 -6.89 1.92
C GLY A 458 -12.90 -7.94 1.12
N VAL A 459 -11.71 -8.36 1.58
CA VAL A 459 -10.88 -9.36 0.87
C VAL A 459 -10.69 -10.63 1.71
N PRO A 460 -10.79 -11.82 1.12
CA PRO A 460 -10.42 -13.07 1.79
C PRO A 460 -8.97 -13.08 2.27
N LEU A 461 -8.71 -13.83 3.35
CA LEU A 461 -7.38 -14.02 3.92
C LEU A 461 -6.84 -15.43 3.63
N LEU A 462 -5.67 -15.50 3.00
CA LEU A 462 -4.83 -16.70 2.94
C LEU A 462 -3.64 -16.53 3.88
N LEU A 463 -3.69 -17.20 5.03
CA LEU A 463 -2.60 -17.22 6.02
C LEU A 463 -1.80 -18.52 5.89
N SER A 464 -0.48 -18.41 5.76
CA SER A 464 0.45 -19.54 5.88
C SER A 464 1.60 -19.19 6.81
N ARG A 465 2.07 -20.17 7.57
CA ARG A 465 3.26 -20.06 8.44
C ARG A 465 4.43 -20.92 7.93
N GLU A 466 4.23 -21.64 6.84
CA GLU A 466 5.21 -22.58 6.29
C GLU A 466 6.33 -21.85 5.55
N ARG A 467 7.56 -22.31 5.77
CA ARG A 467 8.76 -21.84 5.08
C ARG A 467 9.34 -22.96 4.22
N PRO A 468 9.78 -22.68 2.97
CA PRO A 468 10.45 -23.68 2.14
C PRO A 468 11.77 -24.19 2.73
N VAL A 469 12.49 -23.32 3.44
CA VAL A 469 13.72 -23.66 4.18
C VAL A 469 13.44 -23.44 5.67
N PRO A 470 13.47 -24.50 6.50
CA PRO A 470 13.33 -24.38 7.95
C PRO A 470 14.36 -23.42 8.55
N LEU A 471 13.97 -22.74 9.64
CA LEU A 471 14.80 -21.73 10.29
C LEU A 471 15.07 -22.11 11.74
N ILE A 472 16.35 -22.12 12.11
CA ILE A 472 16.82 -22.20 13.48
C ILE A 472 17.01 -20.78 14.00
N GLU A 473 16.27 -20.40 15.03
CA GLU A 473 16.31 -19.05 15.61
C GLU A 473 16.83 -19.12 17.04
N GLY A 474 17.82 -18.30 17.37
CA GLY A 474 18.38 -18.32 18.72
C GLY A 474 19.17 -17.08 19.12
N VAL A 475 19.65 -17.12 20.35
CA VAL A 475 20.43 -16.05 20.97
C VAL A 475 21.73 -16.63 21.53
N LEU A 476 22.85 -16.00 21.16
CA LEU A 476 24.21 -16.37 21.56
C LEU A 476 24.75 -15.37 22.57
N ASP A 477 25.20 -15.85 23.73
CA ASP A 477 25.86 -15.02 24.73
C ASP A 477 27.39 -15.05 24.65
N ARG A 478 28.05 -14.17 25.42
CA ARG A 478 29.52 -14.09 25.52
C ARG A 478 30.19 -15.31 26.16
N ARG A 479 29.44 -16.27 26.72
CA ARG A 479 30.00 -17.56 27.19
C ARG A 479 30.11 -18.58 26.04
N GLY A 480 29.66 -18.20 24.84
CA GLY A 480 29.58 -19.08 23.68
C GLY A 480 28.36 -19.99 23.70
N THR A 481 27.41 -19.76 24.62
CA THR A 481 26.22 -20.58 24.77
C THR A 481 25.10 -20.06 23.88
N PHE A 482 24.66 -20.89 22.94
CA PHE A 482 23.58 -20.61 22.00
C PHE A 482 22.29 -21.29 22.46
N GLN A 483 21.26 -20.50 22.75
CA GLN A 483 19.91 -20.98 23.09
C GLN A 483 19.01 -20.74 21.88
N TYR A 484 18.39 -21.79 21.34
CA TYR A 484 17.67 -21.73 20.06
C TYR A 484 16.41 -22.59 20.03
N VAL A 485 15.51 -22.26 19.11
CA VAL A 485 14.41 -23.12 18.68
C VAL A 485 14.86 -23.86 17.43
N ASP A 486 14.86 -25.19 17.49
CA ASP A 486 15.23 -26.05 16.36
C ASP A 486 14.05 -26.22 15.38
N THR A 487 14.30 -26.85 14.25
CA THR A 487 13.33 -27.09 13.16
C THR A 487 12.11 -27.91 13.58
N ASP A 488 12.24 -28.71 14.65
CA ASP A 488 11.16 -29.47 15.29
C ASP A 488 10.34 -28.65 16.31
N GLY A 489 10.69 -27.37 16.49
CA GLY A 489 10.06 -26.46 17.46
C GLY A 489 10.54 -26.61 18.90
N THR A 490 11.46 -27.54 19.17
CA THR A 490 12.00 -27.73 20.52
C THR A 490 13.06 -26.68 20.86
N THR A 491 13.05 -26.24 22.11
CA THR A 491 14.10 -25.33 22.61
C THR A 491 15.32 -26.14 23.05
N LYS A 492 16.48 -25.84 22.47
CA LYS A 492 17.77 -26.46 22.77
C LYS A 492 18.77 -25.42 23.24
N THR A 493 19.83 -25.89 23.89
CA THR A 493 20.95 -25.04 24.31
C THR A 493 22.24 -25.80 24.13
N GLU A 494 23.21 -25.19 23.45
CA GLU A 494 24.51 -25.78 23.17
C GLU A 494 25.65 -24.77 23.30
N ALA A 495 26.87 -25.28 23.45
CA ALA A 495 28.07 -24.45 23.36
C ALA A 495 28.49 -24.32 21.89
N LEU A 496 27.92 -23.33 21.19
CA LEU A 496 28.23 -23.08 19.78
C LEU A 496 29.67 -22.59 19.61
N LEU A 497 30.19 -21.80 20.55
CA LEU A 497 31.59 -21.39 20.61
C LEU A 497 32.21 -21.89 21.91
N PRO A 498 33.45 -22.41 21.88
CA PRO A 498 34.18 -22.69 23.11
C PRO A 498 34.38 -21.41 23.93
N SER A 499 34.19 -21.50 25.25
CA SER A 499 34.22 -20.34 26.15
C SER A 499 35.52 -19.54 26.13
N HIS A 500 36.64 -20.15 25.71
CA HIS A 500 37.94 -19.51 25.61
C HIS A 500 38.18 -18.78 24.27
N CYS A 501 37.31 -18.95 23.27
CA CYS A 501 37.45 -18.31 21.96
C CYS A 501 36.96 -16.85 21.96
N ILE A 502 36.05 -16.49 22.88
CA ILE A 502 35.53 -15.12 23.03
C ILE A 502 36.44 -14.36 23.99
N VAL A 503 37.45 -13.70 23.43
CA VAL A 503 38.43 -12.91 24.17
C VAL A 503 38.17 -11.42 23.92
N GLN A 504 38.28 -10.61 24.97
CA GLN A 504 38.20 -9.16 24.85
C GLN A 504 39.39 -8.63 24.03
N ARG A 505 39.13 -8.08 22.85
CA ARG A 505 40.18 -7.67 21.89
C ARG A 505 40.66 -6.22 22.08
N ARG A 506 39.94 -5.41 22.87
CA ARG A 506 40.21 -3.98 23.12
C ARG A 506 40.11 -3.66 24.61
N ASP A 507 40.28 -2.38 24.98
CA ASP A 507 40.17 -1.93 26.38
C ASP A 507 38.80 -2.19 27.03
N LYS A 508 37.75 -2.34 26.22
CA LYS A 508 36.38 -2.63 26.67
C LYS A 508 35.79 -3.80 25.86
N PRO A 509 34.88 -4.59 26.46
CA PRO A 509 34.09 -5.57 25.73
C PRO A 509 33.40 -4.94 24.52
N SER A 510 33.42 -5.65 23.39
CA SER A 510 32.78 -5.19 22.17
C SER A 510 32.15 -6.37 21.40
N SER A 511 31.26 -6.06 20.46
CA SER A 511 30.67 -7.09 19.59
C SER A 511 31.70 -7.77 18.67
N GLN A 512 32.86 -7.13 18.43
CA GLN A 512 33.97 -7.74 17.69
C GLN A 512 34.48 -9.02 18.37
N ASP A 513 34.45 -9.07 19.71
CA ASP A 513 34.93 -10.22 20.49
C ASP A 513 34.13 -11.49 20.22
N VAL A 514 32.86 -11.35 19.81
CA VAL A 514 31.94 -12.45 19.52
C VAL A 514 31.82 -12.69 18.01
N ILE A 515 31.69 -11.62 17.21
CA ILE A 515 31.47 -11.72 15.76
C ILE A 515 32.65 -12.40 15.05
N VAL A 516 33.90 -12.09 15.42
CA VAL A 516 35.07 -12.68 14.76
C VAL A 516 35.14 -14.19 14.94
N PRO A 517 35.17 -14.76 16.17
CA PRO A 517 35.24 -16.21 16.33
C PRO A 517 34.00 -16.91 15.78
N LEU A 518 32.81 -16.29 15.87
CA LEU A 518 31.60 -16.82 15.24
C LEU A 518 31.75 -16.90 13.71
N ALA A 519 32.21 -15.83 13.07
CA ALA A 519 32.40 -15.80 11.63
C ALA A 519 33.48 -16.79 11.18
N GLN A 520 34.60 -16.92 11.91
CA GLN A 520 35.63 -17.91 11.61
C GLN A 520 35.08 -19.34 11.62
N GLN A 521 34.29 -19.68 12.64
CA GLN A 521 33.66 -21.00 12.74
C GLN A 521 32.67 -21.25 11.60
N LEU A 522 31.71 -20.34 11.37
CA LEU A 522 30.65 -20.54 10.39
C LEU A 522 31.17 -20.50 8.95
N VAL A 523 32.03 -19.53 8.62
CA VAL A 523 32.64 -19.46 7.28
C VAL A 523 33.57 -20.64 7.05
N GLY A 524 34.27 -21.13 8.07
CA GLY A 524 35.07 -22.36 8.02
C GLY A 524 34.23 -23.62 7.73
N GLN A 525 32.94 -23.61 8.08
CA GLN A 525 31.97 -24.65 7.72
C GLN A 525 31.37 -24.47 6.31
N GLY A 526 31.82 -23.45 5.57
CA GLY A 526 31.31 -23.13 4.23
C GLY A 526 30.03 -22.29 4.24
N GLU A 527 29.58 -21.79 5.39
CA GLU A 527 28.39 -20.95 5.47
C GLU A 527 28.66 -19.54 4.92
N LYS A 528 27.67 -18.96 4.22
CA LYS A 528 27.67 -17.52 3.90
C LYS A 528 26.99 -16.74 5.01
N LEU A 529 27.65 -15.68 5.46
CA LEU A 529 27.23 -14.87 6.61
C LEU A 529 26.65 -13.52 6.18
N LEU A 530 25.53 -13.12 6.78
CA LEU A 530 25.00 -11.76 6.72
C LEU A 530 24.92 -11.19 8.13
N VAL A 531 25.69 -10.13 8.41
CA VAL A 531 25.73 -9.48 9.72
C VAL A 531 25.00 -8.14 9.66
N PHE A 532 23.93 -7.98 10.42
CA PHE A 532 23.25 -6.70 10.59
C PHE A 532 23.90 -5.88 11.69
N ARG A 533 24.24 -4.63 11.35
CA ARG A 533 24.71 -3.60 12.28
C ARG A 533 23.81 -2.36 12.20
N ASN A 534 23.61 -1.65 13.30
CA ASN A 534 22.67 -0.51 13.30
C ASN A 534 23.18 0.75 12.60
N LYS A 535 24.49 1.02 12.69
CA LYS A 535 25.11 2.27 12.22
C LYS A 535 26.09 1.98 11.08
N ARG A 536 26.17 2.90 10.12
CA ARG A 536 27.04 2.81 8.94
C ARG A 536 28.51 2.58 9.30
N GLY A 537 29.05 3.36 10.24
CA GLY A 537 30.42 3.25 10.71
C GLY A 537 30.75 1.87 11.32
N PRO A 538 30.00 1.38 12.32
CA PRO A 538 30.12 0.02 12.83
C PRO A 538 29.95 -1.08 11.78
N ALA A 539 29.05 -0.94 10.80
CA ALA A 539 28.91 -1.90 9.69
C ALA A 539 30.21 -1.99 8.87
N GLN A 540 30.73 -0.83 8.45
CA GLN A 540 31.98 -0.70 7.70
C GLN A 540 33.18 -1.23 8.51
N GLY A 541 33.33 -0.81 9.77
CA GLY A 541 34.37 -1.30 10.66
C GLY A 541 34.31 -2.81 10.89
N CYS A 542 33.10 -3.38 10.93
CA CYS A 542 32.86 -4.82 11.07
C CYS A 542 33.34 -5.61 9.86
N ALA A 543 33.00 -5.19 8.64
CA ALA A 543 33.52 -5.84 7.44
C ALA A 543 35.06 -5.75 7.38
N LYS A 544 35.64 -4.60 7.76
CA LYS A 544 37.11 -4.38 7.75
C LYS A 544 37.86 -5.32 8.69
N TYR A 545 37.41 -5.48 9.93
CA TYR A 545 38.10 -6.42 10.82
C TYR A 545 37.88 -7.87 10.40
N LEU A 546 36.72 -8.22 9.83
CA LEU A 546 36.48 -9.57 9.31
C LEU A 546 37.40 -9.88 8.11
N ALA A 547 37.61 -8.91 7.21
CA ALA A 547 38.53 -9.07 6.08
C ALA A 547 39.96 -9.44 6.53
N LYS A 548 40.40 -8.88 7.65
CA LYS A 548 41.75 -9.13 8.21
C LYS A 548 41.84 -10.46 8.96
N GLU A 549 40.76 -10.89 9.61
CA GLU A 549 40.77 -12.00 10.56
C GLU A 549 40.31 -13.33 9.95
N LEU A 550 39.58 -13.32 8.82
CA LEU A 550 39.05 -14.55 8.20
C LEU A 550 40.04 -15.21 7.24
N GLY A 551 41.04 -14.49 6.72
CA GLY A 551 42.05 -15.06 5.80
C GLY A 551 41.48 -15.58 4.48
N LEU A 552 40.40 -14.96 3.98
CA LEU A 552 39.71 -15.38 2.75
C LEU A 552 40.39 -14.83 1.50
N PRO A 553 40.23 -15.49 0.33
CA PRO A 553 40.75 -14.99 -0.93
C PRO A 553 40.04 -13.69 -1.37
N PRO A 554 40.70 -12.86 -2.19
CA PRO A 554 40.10 -11.65 -2.75
C PRO A 554 38.90 -11.95 -3.66
N ALA A 555 37.87 -11.10 -3.60
CA ALA A 555 36.78 -11.07 -4.57
C ALA A 555 37.18 -10.29 -5.84
N SER A 556 38.20 -10.77 -6.56
CA SER A 556 38.87 -10.05 -7.66
C SER A 556 37.91 -9.58 -8.77
N ALA A 557 37.00 -10.45 -9.23
CA ALA A 557 36.05 -10.08 -10.28
C ALA A 557 35.15 -8.88 -9.91
N ILE A 558 34.84 -8.73 -8.61
CA ILE A 558 34.04 -7.60 -8.12
C ILE A 558 34.91 -6.36 -7.98
N LEU A 559 36.14 -6.50 -7.46
CA LEU A 559 37.12 -5.42 -7.35
C LEU A 559 37.39 -4.75 -8.71
N ASP A 560 37.59 -5.55 -9.75
CA ASP A 560 37.91 -5.07 -11.10
C ASP A 560 36.72 -4.33 -11.75
N ALA A 561 35.50 -4.63 -11.31
CA ALA A 561 34.27 -4.02 -11.81
C ALA A 561 33.85 -2.73 -11.07
N LEU A 562 34.56 -2.34 -10.00
CA LEU A 562 34.19 -1.16 -9.22
C LEU A 562 34.50 0.15 -9.96
N PRO A 563 33.67 1.19 -9.82
CA PRO A 563 33.93 2.50 -10.41
C PRO A 563 35.22 3.10 -9.84
N THR A 564 36.01 3.80 -10.67
CA THR A 564 37.31 4.40 -10.30
C THR A 564 37.28 5.92 -10.12
N GLN A 565 36.15 6.56 -10.44
CA GLN A 565 35.97 8.01 -10.44
C GLN A 565 34.90 8.42 -9.43
N ASP A 566 34.99 9.67 -8.94
CA ASP A 566 34.04 10.27 -7.98
C ASP A 566 33.80 9.38 -6.75
N LEU A 567 34.90 8.84 -6.23
CA LEU A 567 34.92 7.91 -5.11
C LEU A 567 34.50 8.58 -3.80
N THR A 568 33.91 7.80 -2.91
CA THR A 568 33.58 8.23 -1.54
C THR A 568 34.67 7.83 -0.57
N GLY A 569 34.67 8.38 0.65
CA GLY A 569 35.53 7.89 1.72
C GLY A 569 35.31 6.40 2.04
N ALA A 570 34.12 5.86 1.77
CA ALA A 570 33.81 4.43 1.97
C ALA A 570 34.27 3.54 0.81
N SER A 571 34.45 4.08 -0.39
CA SER A 571 34.90 3.34 -1.58
C SER A 571 36.25 2.65 -1.37
N GLN A 572 37.17 3.29 -0.67
CA GLN A 572 38.48 2.70 -0.34
C GLN A 572 38.34 1.54 0.66
N ASP A 573 37.53 1.75 1.69
CA ASP A 573 37.27 0.73 2.71
C ASP A 573 36.59 -0.51 2.14
N LEU A 574 35.71 -0.34 1.14
CA LEU A 574 35.09 -1.47 0.44
C LEU A 574 36.13 -2.30 -0.30
N ARG A 575 37.09 -1.67 -0.99
CA ARG A 575 38.17 -2.37 -1.69
C ARG A 575 39.05 -3.16 -0.73
N GLU A 576 39.37 -2.59 0.43
CA GLU A 576 40.10 -3.31 1.49
C GLU A 576 39.32 -4.53 1.99
N CYS A 577 37.99 -4.44 2.12
CA CYS A 577 37.15 -5.56 2.53
C CYS A 577 37.11 -6.66 1.47
N LEU A 578 36.88 -6.29 0.20
CA LEU A 578 36.79 -7.24 -0.91
C LEU A 578 38.12 -7.97 -1.15
N ALA A 579 39.25 -7.34 -0.84
CA ALA A 579 40.56 -7.99 -0.87
C ALA A 579 40.68 -9.14 0.15
N GLY A 580 39.88 -9.12 1.23
CA GLY A 580 39.79 -10.19 2.22
C GLY A 580 38.47 -10.98 2.17
N GLY A 581 37.81 -11.04 1.02
CA GLY A 581 36.60 -11.86 0.80
C GLY A 581 35.35 -11.42 1.58
N THR A 582 35.34 -10.19 2.12
CA THR A 582 34.19 -9.61 2.83
C THR A 582 33.70 -8.34 2.14
N ALA A 583 32.51 -7.88 2.52
CA ALA A 583 32.00 -6.59 2.07
C ALA A 583 31.10 -5.97 3.13
N PHE A 584 30.86 -4.67 3.02
CA PHE A 584 29.76 -4.01 3.72
C PHE A 584 28.75 -3.44 2.73
N HIS A 585 27.52 -3.26 3.18
CA HIS A 585 26.44 -2.68 2.41
C HIS A 585 25.74 -1.60 3.22
N ASN A 586 25.90 -0.34 2.80
CA ASN A 586 25.21 0.79 3.37
C ASN A 586 25.14 1.94 2.35
N THR A 587 24.43 3.02 2.70
CA THR A 587 24.19 4.14 1.79
C THR A 587 25.41 5.05 1.53
N ASN A 588 26.55 4.84 2.21
CA ASN A 588 27.80 5.58 1.89
C ASN A 588 28.54 4.98 0.68
N LEU A 589 28.13 3.82 0.20
CA LEU A 589 28.61 3.24 -1.06
C LEU A 589 27.87 3.85 -2.25
N LEU A 590 28.60 4.01 -3.36
CA LEU A 590 28.01 4.37 -4.64
C LEU A 590 26.98 3.32 -5.06
N ARG A 591 25.99 3.71 -5.88
CA ARG A 591 24.99 2.78 -6.40
C ARG A 591 25.64 1.59 -7.12
N ALA A 592 26.59 1.86 -8.01
CA ALA A 592 27.33 0.83 -8.75
C ALA A 592 28.12 -0.11 -7.82
N GLU A 593 28.66 0.40 -6.71
CA GLU A 593 29.37 -0.41 -5.70
C GLU A 593 28.39 -1.34 -4.96
N ARG A 594 27.22 -0.81 -4.54
CA ARG A 594 26.17 -1.63 -3.90
C ARG A 594 25.68 -2.76 -4.79
N GLU A 595 25.36 -2.44 -6.05
CA GLU A 595 24.92 -3.43 -7.05
C GLU A 595 26.01 -4.50 -7.30
N ALA A 596 27.29 -4.10 -7.34
CA ALA A 596 28.40 -5.04 -7.48
C ALA A 596 28.54 -5.97 -6.27
N VAL A 597 28.43 -5.44 -5.05
CA VAL A 597 28.44 -6.22 -3.80
C VAL A 597 27.27 -7.20 -3.74
N GLU A 598 26.06 -6.77 -4.10
CA GLU A 598 24.87 -7.62 -4.12
C GLU A 598 25.02 -8.79 -5.10
N ARG A 599 25.47 -8.51 -6.34
CA ARG A 599 25.74 -9.55 -7.34
C ARG A 599 26.83 -10.51 -6.88
N GLY A 600 27.93 -9.98 -6.34
CA GLY A 600 29.05 -10.79 -5.83
C GLY A 600 28.65 -11.67 -4.65
N TYR A 601 27.80 -11.17 -3.75
CA TYR A 601 27.33 -11.93 -2.60
C TYR A 601 26.34 -13.03 -2.99
N ARG A 602 25.41 -12.74 -3.92
CA ARG A 602 24.41 -13.70 -4.40
C ARG A 602 25.05 -14.86 -5.16
N SER A 603 26.04 -14.55 -6.02
CA SER A 603 26.75 -15.55 -6.80
C SER A 603 27.55 -16.54 -5.94
N SER A 604 27.49 -17.83 -6.24
CA SER A 604 28.35 -18.85 -5.61
C SER A 604 29.83 -18.63 -5.94
N THR A 605 30.14 -18.02 -7.09
CA THR A 605 31.51 -17.74 -7.56
C THR A 605 31.96 -16.30 -7.29
N GLY A 606 31.13 -15.47 -6.66
CA GLY A 606 31.40 -14.04 -6.49
C GLY A 606 32.38 -13.67 -5.37
N GLY A 607 32.92 -14.65 -4.64
CA GLY A 607 34.04 -14.46 -3.69
C GLY A 607 33.72 -13.71 -2.39
N ILE A 608 32.47 -13.26 -2.17
CA ILE A 608 32.05 -12.61 -0.92
C ILE A 608 31.40 -13.65 0.00
N HIS A 609 32.05 -13.93 1.13
CA HIS A 609 31.59 -14.92 2.12
C HIS A 609 30.88 -14.30 3.33
N ALA A 610 31.27 -13.08 3.69
CA ALA A 610 30.62 -12.33 4.77
C ALA A 610 30.22 -10.93 4.29
N LEU A 611 28.93 -10.63 4.40
CA LEU A 611 28.37 -9.31 4.10
C LEU A 611 27.90 -8.64 5.39
N VAL A 612 28.32 -7.40 5.63
CA VAL A 612 27.89 -6.62 6.79
C VAL A 612 26.99 -5.47 6.34
N ALA A 613 25.73 -5.47 6.73
CA ALA A 613 24.76 -4.50 6.25
C ALA A 613 24.15 -3.66 7.38
N THR A 614 23.68 -2.46 7.04
CA THR A 614 22.74 -1.76 7.92
C THR A 614 21.37 -2.43 7.91
N THR A 615 20.61 -2.31 8.99
CA THR A 615 19.25 -2.88 9.12
C THR A 615 18.28 -2.42 8.03
N THR A 616 18.54 -1.27 7.39
CA THR A 616 17.77 -0.78 6.23
C THR A 616 17.84 -1.71 5.01
N LEU A 617 18.83 -2.60 4.90
CA LEU A 617 18.88 -3.62 3.84
C LEU A 617 17.80 -4.69 4.03
N ALA A 618 17.27 -4.85 5.24
CA ALA A 618 16.35 -5.92 5.61
C ALA A 618 15.03 -5.93 4.84
N ALA A 619 14.64 -4.82 4.22
CA ALA A 619 13.35 -4.68 3.55
C ALA A 619 13.45 -4.49 2.03
N GLY A 620 14.65 -4.54 1.43
CA GLY A 620 14.85 -3.93 0.10
C GLY A 620 15.51 -4.75 -1.00
N ILE A 621 16.17 -5.87 -0.72
CA ILE A 621 16.95 -6.63 -1.73
C ILE A 621 16.89 -8.13 -1.46
N ASN A 622 16.78 -8.98 -2.48
CA ASN A 622 16.83 -10.43 -2.30
C ASN A 622 18.28 -10.95 -2.15
N THR A 623 18.77 -11.01 -0.91
CA THR A 623 20.14 -11.46 -0.53
C THR A 623 20.08 -12.58 0.53
N PRO A 624 19.70 -13.81 0.15
CA PRO A 624 19.64 -14.92 1.08
C PRO A 624 21.05 -15.32 1.55
N ALA A 625 21.17 -15.61 2.85
CA ALA A 625 22.39 -16.06 3.52
C ALA A 625 22.18 -17.43 4.17
N SER A 626 23.25 -18.15 4.49
CA SER A 626 23.14 -19.38 5.30
C SER A 626 22.83 -19.01 6.75
N THR A 627 23.61 -18.06 7.28
CA THR A 627 23.41 -17.52 8.62
C THR A 627 23.24 -16.01 8.62
N VAL A 628 22.25 -15.53 9.37
CA VAL A 628 22.05 -14.13 9.69
C VAL A 628 22.44 -13.87 11.14
N VAL A 629 23.26 -12.84 11.37
CA VAL A 629 23.67 -12.40 12.71
C VAL A 629 23.15 -10.99 12.97
N LEU A 630 22.38 -10.82 14.03
CA LEU A 630 21.95 -9.51 14.52
C LEU A 630 22.84 -9.14 15.71
N ALA A 631 23.75 -8.20 15.48
CA ALA A 631 24.72 -7.81 16.50
C ALA A 631 24.11 -6.92 17.60
N GLU A 632 23.00 -6.26 17.27
CA GLU A 632 22.29 -5.32 18.13
C GLU A 632 20.77 -5.60 18.03
N ASN A 633 19.97 -5.08 18.97
CA ASN A 633 18.53 -5.37 19.12
C ASN A 633 17.62 -4.11 19.12
N GLU A 634 18.17 -2.97 18.71
CA GLU A 634 17.56 -1.65 18.70
C GLU A 634 17.77 -0.94 17.35
N PHE A 635 16.90 -0.03 16.93
CA PHE A 635 17.21 0.92 15.86
C PHE A 635 17.94 2.12 16.44
N VAL A 636 18.90 2.65 15.68
CA VAL A 636 19.54 3.92 16.03
C VAL A 636 18.81 5.05 15.28
N GLY A 637 17.87 5.68 15.98
CA GLY A 637 17.24 6.96 15.64
C GLY A 637 17.39 7.97 16.79
N GLU A 638 16.65 9.09 16.76
CA GLU A 638 16.56 10.01 17.92
C GLU A 638 15.88 9.37 19.14
N ASP A 639 15.10 8.31 18.93
CA ASP A 639 14.30 7.60 19.94
C ASP A 639 14.95 6.31 20.47
N GLY A 640 15.94 5.75 19.79
CA GLY A 640 16.67 4.54 20.23
C GLY A 640 15.76 3.33 20.45
N ARG A 641 14.64 3.22 19.70
CA ARG A 641 13.64 2.19 19.96
C ARG A 641 14.17 0.78 19.69
N GLN A 642 13.67 -0.19 20.45
CA GLN A 642 13.94 -1.60 20.17
C GLN A 642 13.29 -2.06 18.85
N PHE A 643 13.82 -3.12 18.25
CA PHE A 643 13.14 -3.77 17.13
C PHE A 643 11.75 -4.25 17.53
N THR A 644 10.84 -4.15 16.57
CA THR A 644 9.60 -4.91 16.61
C THR A 644 9.90 -6.38 16.32
N VAL A 645 9.03 -7.28 16.78
CA VAL A 645 9.16 -8.71 16.48
C VAL A 645 9.00 -8.93 14.97
N ALA A 646 8.10 -8.20 14.30
CA ALA A 646 7.94 -8.25 12.85
C ALA A 646 9.25 -7.88 12.10
N GLU A 647 9.92 -6.80 12.50
CA GLU A 647 11.21 -6.39 11.91
C GLU A 647 12.30 -7.44 12.14
N TYR A 648 12.37 -8.02 13.34
CA TYR A 648 13.28 -9.13 13.63
C TYR A 648 13.01 -10.33 12.72
N LYS A 649 11.74 -10.78 12.61
CA LYS A 649 11.37 -11.94 11.79
C LYS A 649 11.66 -11.70 10.31
N ASN A 650 11.51 -10.46 9.82
CA ASN A 650 11.90 -10.09 8.46
C ASN A 650 13.43 -10.18 8.23
N MET A 651 14.24 -9.76 9.20
CA MET A 651 15.71 -9.91 9.15
C MET A 651 16.13 -11.38 9.24
N ALA A 652 15.60 -12.11 10.23
CA ALA A 652 15.87 -13.54 10.44
C ALA A 652 15.44 -14.38 9.23
N GLY A 653 14.34 -14.00 8.57
CA GLY A 653 13.83 -14.66 7.38
C GLY A 653 14.77 -14.66 6.17
N ARG A 654 15.85 -13.87 6.21
CA ARG A 654 16.90 -13.87 5.16
C ARG A 654 17.90 -15.02 5.31
N ALA A 655 17.85 -15.73 6.42
CA ALA A 655 18.60 -16.96 6.61
C ALA A 655 17.90 -18.15 5.94
N GLY A 656 18.69 -19.03 5.33
CA GLY A 656 18.25 -20.17 4.56
C GLY A 656 18.13 -19.84 3.07
N ARG A 657 19.12 -20.26 2.28
CA ARG A 657 19.12 -20.06 0.82
C ARG A 657 18.50 -21.27 0.12
N LEU A 658 17.34 -21.06 -0.51
CA LEU A 658 16.64 -22.12 -1.26
C LEU A 658 17.56 -22.73 -2.32
N GLY A 659 17.63 -24.06 -2.38
CA GLY A 659 18.50 -24.81 -3.29
C GLY A 659 19.96 -24.91 -2.87
N PHE A 660 20.36 -24.30 -1.75
CA PHE A 660 21.74 -24.37 -1.25
C PHE A 660 21.88 -24.77 0.22
N ASN A 661 20.88 -24.44 1.05
CA ASN A 661 20.87 -24.80 2.46
C ASN A 661 19.65 -25.67 2.76
N GLU A 662 19.85 -26.72 3.56
CA GLU A 662 18.75 -27.52 4.12
C GLU A 662 18.05 -26.76 5.27
N THR A 663 18.81 -25.96 6.02
CA THR A 663 18.31 -25.12 7.13
C THR A 663 18.97 -23.75 7.11
N GLY A 664 18.23 -22.72 7.52
CA GLY A 664 18.76 -21.38 7.79
C GLY A 664 19.00 -21.19 9.29
N LYS A 665 19.95 -20.33 9.65
CA LYS A 665 20.22 -19.99 11.06
C LYS A 665 20.18 -18.48 11.30
N ALA A 666 19.45 -18.04 12.31
CA ALA A 666 19.38 -16.65 12.74
C ALA A 666 19.86 -16.52 14.19
N ILE A 667 20.88 -15.71 14.41
CA ILE A 667 21.56 -15.54 15.70
C ILE A 667 21.46 -14.09 16.16
N ILE A 668 20.84 -13.84 17.31
CA ILE A 668 20.92 -12.56 18.03
C ILE A 668 22.10 -12.63 19.00
N LEU A 669 22.91 -11.59 19.09
CA LEU A 669 23.98 -11.51 20.09
C LEU A 669 23.46 -10.90 21.40
N ALA A 670 23.91 -11.46 22.53
CA ALA A 670 23.65 -10.97 23.88
C ALA A 670 24.96 -10.83 24.65
N ASP A 671 25.07 -9.83 25.52
CA ASP A 671 26.25 -9.63 26.35
C ASP A 671 26.23 -10.55 27.59
N THR A 672 25.05 -10.90 28.09
CA THR A 672 24.90 -11.71 29.31
C THR A 672 23.91 -12.87 29.16
N PRO A 673 24.00 -13.93 29.99
CA PRO A 673 22.99 -15.00 30.00
C PRO A 673 21.57 -14.52 30.34
N MET A 674 21.45 -13.46 31.15
CA MET A 674 20.15 -12.86 31.48
C MET A 674 19.55 -12.16 30.26
N GLU A 675 20.36 -11.36 29.55
CA GLU A 675 19.95 -10.73 28.30
C GLU A 675 19.61 -11.77 27.23
N ARG A 676 20.38 -12.87 27.16
CA ARG A 676 20.07 -14.00 26.27
C ARG A 676 18.64 -14.51 26.49
N ALA A 677 18.28 -14.78 27.74
CA ALA A 677 16.93 -15.24 28.08
C ALA A 677 15.85 -14.21 27.73
N GLN A 678 16.10 -12.91 27.98
CA GLN A 678 15.17 -11.83 27.66
C GLN A 678 14.95 -11.69 26.15
N LEU A 679 16.02 -11.68 25.35
CA LEU A 679 15.96 -11.58 23.89
C LEU A 679 15.34 -12.84 23.26
N PHE A 680 15.64 -14.01 23.81
CA PHE A 680 15.04 -15.26 23.38
C PHE A 680 13.51 -15.24 23.59
N GLN A 681 13.06 -14.82 24.78
CA GLN A 681 11.64 -14.69 25.07
C GLN A 681 10.95 -13.64 24.20
N ARG A 682 11.60 -12.49 23.97
CA ARG A 682 11.01 -11.35 23.25
C ARG A 682 10.92 -11.59 21.75
N TYR A 683 11.99 -12.08 21.12
CA TYR A 683 12.11 -12.11 19.66
C TYR A 683 11.95 -13.51 19.08
N VAL A 684 12.63 -14.50 19.66
CA VAL A 684 12.58 -15.88 19.16
C VAL A 684 11.20 -16.48 19.40
N LEU A 685 10.72 -16.40 20.65
CA LEU A 685 9.38 -16.86 21.06
C LEU A 685 8.29 -15.78 20.92
N GLY A 686 8.66 -14.57 20.53
CA GLY A 686 7.74 -13.45 20.37
C GLY A 686 6.76 -13.63 19.21
N VAL A 687 5.59 -13.00 19.34
CA VAL A 687 4.60 -12.91 18.27
C VAL A 687 4.73 -11.52 17.60
N PRO A 688 4.67 -11.42 16.27
CA PRO A 688 4.64 -10.14 15.56
C PRO A 688 3.50 -9.24 16.04
N GLU A 689 3.73 -7.93 15.96
CA GLU A 689 2.79 -6.88 16.35
C GLU A 689 1.54 -6.89 15.47
N ASP A 690 0.42 -6.48 16.06
CA ASP A 690 -0.86 -6.37 15.35
C ASP A 690 -0.84 -5.22 14.33
N VAL A 691 -1.62 -5.39 13.27
CA VAL A 691 -1.85 -4.34 12.28
C VAL A 691 -2.60 -3.18 12.90
N ARG A 692 -2.04 -1.97 12.78
CA ARG A 692 -2.66 -0.73 13.24
C ARG A 692 -2.54 0.33 12.16
N SER A 693 -3.50 1.25 12.12
CA SER A 693 -3.42 2.42 11.25
C SER A 693 -2.34 3.38 11.76
N SER A 694 -1.71 4.12 10.84
CA SER A 694 -0.84 5.24 11.19
C SER A 694 -1.63 6.52 11.53
N PHE A 695 -2.96 6.49 11.47
CA PHE A 695 -3.82 7.64 11.78
C PHE A 695 -3.62 8.11 13.22
N GLN A 696 -3.33 9.40 13.38
CA GLN A 696 -3.26 10.08 14.67
C GLN A 696 -4.10 11.34 14.59
N GLN A 697 -4.83 11.67 15.66
CA GLN A 697 -5.74 12.83 15.66
C GLN A 697 -5.02 14.15 15.36
N ARG A 698 -3.76 14.30 15.76
CA ARG A 698 -2.94 15.48 15.45
C ARG A 698 -2.72 15.70 13.94
N ASP A 699 -2.79 14.64 13.14
CA ASP A 699 -2.56 14.65 11.69
C ASP A 699 -3.87 14.81 10.89
N LEU A 700 -5.01 14.94 11.58
CA LEU A 700 -6.34 15.11 10.99
C LEU A 700 -6.39 16.17 9.87
N PRO A 701 -5.72 17.34 9.97
CA PRO A 701 -5.67 18.30 8.88
C PRO A 701 -5.13 17.74 7.56
N THR A 702 -4.02 16.99 7.65
CA THR A 702 -3.38 16.36 6.49
C THR A 702 -4.28 15.27 5.91
N TRP A 703 -4.86 14.41 6.75
CA TRP A 703 -5.78 13.36 6.31
C TRP A 703 -6.99 13.91 5.58
N THR A 704 -7.64 14.91 6.18
CA THR A 704 -8.85 15.51 5.62
C THR A 704 -8.56 16.17 4.27
N LEU A 705 -7.49 16.96 4.16
CA LEU A 705 -7.10 17.58 2.88
C LEU A 705 -6.86 16.52 1.79
N ARG A 706 -6.17 15.41 2.11
CA ARG A 706 -5.89 14.33 1.16
C ARG A 706 -7.15 13.57 0.74
N LEU A 707 -8.07 13.31 1.66
CA LEU A 707 -9.36 12.69 1.36
C LEU A 707 -10.27 13.61 0.53
N LEU A 708 -10.25 14.92 0.82
CA LEU A 708 -10.95 15.91 0.01
C LEU A 708 -10.42 15.95 -1.44
N CYS A 709 -9.15 15.64 -1.66
CA CYS A 709 -8.59 15.52 -3.02
C CYS A 709 -9.19 14.35 -3.81
N GLN A 710 -9.76 13.34 -3.13
CA GLN A 710 -10.41 12.18 -3.75
C GLN A 710 -11.87 12.46 -4.16
N VAL A 711 -12.41 13.64 -3.81
CA VAL A 711 -13.77 14.07 -4.19
C VAL A 711 -13.77 15.22 -5.18
N ARG A 712 -14.89 15.34 -5.90
CA ARG A 712 -15.19 16.55 -6.66
C ARG A 712 -15.70 17.65 -5.74
N GLY A 713 -16.62 17.31 -4.83
CA GLY A 713 -17.14 18.14 -3.76
C GLY A 713 -17.83 17.27 -2.72
N VAL A 714 -18.05 17.82 -1.53
CA VAL A 714 -18.67 17.11 -0.40
C VAL A 714 -19.33 18.11 0.53
N ARG A 715 -20.45 17.75 1.16
CA ARG A 715 -21.02 18.62 2.20
C ARG A 715 -20.16 18.59 3.45
N ALA A 716 -20.13 19.69 4.20
CA ALA A 716 -19.27 19.80 5.39
C ALA A 716 -19.57 18.70 6.44
N ASP A 717 -20.84 18.34 6.60
CA ASP A 717 -21.32 17.30 7.52
C ASP A 717 -21.02 15.87 7.03
N GLU A 718 -20.68 15.68 5.76
CA GLU A 718 -20.30 14.38 5.18
C GLU A 718 -18.78 14.11 5.23
N ILE A 719 -17.96 15.14 5.48
CA ILE A 719 -16.49 15.00 5.58
C ILE A 719 -16.06 14.00 6.65
N PRO A 720 -16.66 13.95 7.86
CA PRO A 720 -16.36 12.90 8.85
C PRO A 720 -16.57 11.49 8.28
N GLY A 721 -17.55 11.28 7.40
CA GLY A 721 -17.78 10.01 6.72
C GLY A 721 -16.60 9.58 5.83
N LEU A 722 -15.89 10.52 5.20
CA LEU A 722 -14.67 10.22 4.45
C LEU A 722 -13.57 9.65 5.34
N LEU A 723 -13.45 10.17 6.57
CA LEU A 723 -12.48 9.70 7.55
C LEU A 723 -12.88 8.34 8.12
N VAL A 724 -14.17 8.11 8.42
CA VAL A 724 -14.69 6.81 8.88
C VAL A 724 -14.40 5.68 7.88
N ASN A 725 -14.37 6.00 6.59
CA ASN A 725 -14.09 5.03 5.53
C ASN A 725 -12.60 4.65 5.40
N THR A 726 -11.69 5.33 6.10
CA THR A 726 -10.28 4.89 6.16
C THR A 726 -10.10 3.78 7.20
N PHE A 727 -8.99 3.04 7.16
CA PHE A 727 -8.73 1.99 8.16
C PHE A 727 -8.61 2.54 9.59
N GLY A 728 -8.00 3.73 9.73
CA GLY A 728 -7.89 4.46 10.98
C GLY A 728 -9.25 4.90 11.52
N GLY A 729 -10.10 5.52 10.68
CA GLY A 729 -11.45 5.89 11.09
C GLY A 729 -12.34 4.68 11.36
N TYR A 730 -12.27 3.63 10.54
CA TYR A 730 -12.97 2.36 10.78
C TYR A 730 -12.56 1.72 12.11
N SER A 731 -11.26 1.69 12.42
CA SER A 731 -10.76 1.14 13.68
C SER A 731 -11.13 2.01 14.88
N ALA A 732 -11.00 3.33 14.76
CA ALA A 732 -11.27 4.28 15.84
C ALA A 732 -12.76 4.38 16.17
N SER A 733 -13.62 4.40 15.15
CA SER A 733 -15.08 4.38 15.29
C SER A 733 -15.54 3.10 15.99
N ARG A 734 -15.04 1.93 15.58
CA ARG A 734 -15.30 0.65 16.29
C ARG A 734 -14.85 0.64 17.74
N ALA A 735 -13.71 1.27 18.04
CA ALA A 735 -13.18 1.34 19.40
C ALA A 735 -13.93 2.37 20.27
N ASN A 736 -14.45 3.43 19.67
CA ASN A 736 -15.16 4.51 20.34
C ASN A 736 -16.31 5.07 19.46
N PRO A 737 -17.57 4.73 19.77
CA PRO A 737 -18.74 5.22 19.03
C PRO A 737 -18.89 6.76 19.00
N GLN A 738 -18.30 7.48 19.96
CA GLN A 738 -18.34 8.95 20.00
C GLN A 738 -17.25 9.61 19.12
N TRP A 739 -16.35 8.83 18.53
CA TRP A 739 -15.21 9.36 17.77
C TRP A 739 -15.66 10.24 16.60
N VAL A 740 -16.74 9.88 15.89
CA VAL A 740 -17.27 10.66 14.77
C VAL A 740 -17.69 12.06 15.22
N ALA A 741 -18.44 12.16 16.31
CA ALA A 741 -18.89 13.44 16.87
C ALA A 741 -17.72 14.30 17.41
N MET A 742 -16.63 13.66 17.87
CA MET A 742 -15.41 14.37 18.25
C MET A 742 -14.71 14.97 17.02
N VAL A 743 -14.56 14.16 15.97
CA VAL A 743 -13.92 14.56 14.71
C VAL A 743 -14.71 15.64 13.98
N GLU A 744 -16.04 15.62 14.04
CA GLU A 744 -16.91 16.61 13.39
C GLU A 744 -16.59 18.06 13.83
N ARG A 745 -16.29 18.26 15.12
CA ARG A 745 -15.88 19.57 15.66
C ARG A 745 -14.55 20.02 15.08
N ASP A 746 -13.57 19.12 15.05
CA ASP A 746 -12.22 19.41 14.54
C ASP A 746 -12.25 19.66 13.02
N VAL A 747 -13.07 18.90 12.28
CA VAL A 747 -13.29 19.06 10.83
C VAL A 747 -13.95 20.40 10.51
N THR A 748 -14.93 20.84 11.31
CA THR A 748 -15.59 22.14 11.11
C THR A 748 -14.58 23.28 11.19
N ALA A 749 -13.75 23.29 12.23
CA ALA A 749 -12.68 24.28 12.37
C ALA A 749 -11.63 24.20 11.25
N LEU A 750 -11.33 22.99 10.77
CA LEU A 750 -10.42 22.79 9.66
C LEU A 750 -10.97 23.31 8.32
N VAL A 751 -12.25 23.11 8.03
CA VAL A 751 -12.89 23.62 6.81
C VAL A 751 -12.79 25.15 6.76
N GLU A 752 -13.01 25.84 7.87
CA GLU A 752 -12.81 27.30 7.94
C GLU A 752 -11.37 27.69 7.62
N ARG A 753 -10.37 26.96 8.14
CA ARG A 753 -8.96 27.19 7.82
C ARG A 753 -8.65 26.97 6.34
N LEU A 754 -9.23 25.94 5.71
CA LEU A 754 -9.07 25.66 4.28
C LEU A 754 -9.64 26.79 3.42
N LEU A 755 -10.82 27.30 3.78
CA LEU A 755 -11.46 28.42 3.10
C LEU A 755 -10.64 29.72 3.26
N GLN A 756 -10.19 30.04 4.48
CA GLN A 756 -9.36 31.22 4.74
C GLN A 756 -8.02 31.19 4.00
N ALA A 757 -7.43 30.01 3.85
CA ALA A 757 -6.18 29.81 3.12
C ALA A 757 -6.36 29.77 1.59
N GLY A 758 -7.59 29.85 1.07
CA GLY A 758 -7.87 29.72 -0.37
C GLY A 758 -7.61 28.33 -0.95
N LEU A 759 -7.51 27.30 -0.09
CA LEU A 759 -7.35 25.90 -0.52
C LEU A 759 -8.70 25.24 -0.81
N ALA A 760 -9.78 25.76 -0.26
CA ALA A 760 -11.13 25.31 -0.56
C ALA A 760 -12.03 26.51 -0.89
N GLU A 761 -13.13 26.23 -1.57
CA GLU A 761 -14.22 27.16 -1.82
C GLU A 761 -15.55 26.50 -1.49
N ARG A 762 -16.57 27.33 -1.23
CA ARG A 762 -17.94 26.88 -0.93
C ARG A 762 -18.87 27.29 -2.07
N GLU A 763 -19.52 26.30 -2.66
CA GLU A 763 -20.57 26.50 -3.67
C GLU A 763 -21.87 25.88 -3.15
N GLY A 764 -22.81 26.73 -2.71
CA GLY A 764 -23.98 26.27 -1.95
C GLY A 764 -23.57 25.57 -0.65
N ASP A 765 -24.01 24.32 -0.48
CA ASP A 765 -23.68 23.48 0.68
C ASP A 765 -22.43 22.61 0.46
N LEU A 766 -21.85 22.63 -0.74
CA LEU A 766 -20.70 21.81 -1.10
C LEU A 766 -19.39 22.55 -0.89
N ILE A 767 -18.42 21.82 -0.33
CA ILE A 767 -17.03 22.24 -0.22
C ILE A 767 -16.23 21.57 -1.34
N HIS A 768 -15.51 22.39 -2.11
CA HIS A 768 -14.62 21.96 -3.18
C HIS A 768 -13.20 22.41 -2.88
N LEU A 769 -12.21 21.57 -3.18
CA LEU A 769 -10.83 22.04 -3.20
C LEU A 769 -10.59 22.89 -4.45
N THR A 770 -9.97 24.05 -4.27
CA THR A 770 -9.45 24.86 -5.37
C THR A 770 -8.31 24.12 -6.08
N LEU A 771 -7.85 24.61 -7.24
CA LEU A 771 -6.67 24.03 -7.89
C LEU A 771 -5.46 23.99 -6.94
N LEU A 772 -5.28 25.05 -6.15
CA LEU A 772 -4.22 25.13 -5.15
C LEU A 772 -4.43 24.10 -4.03
N GLY A 773 -5.66 23.97 -3.53
CA GLY A 773 -6.00 22.94 -2.54
C GLY A 773 -5.77 21.53 -3.04
N ARG A 774 -6.10 21.25 -4.30
CA ARG A 774 -5.82 19.96 -4.94
C ARG A 774 -4.32 19.72 -5.08
N ALA A 775 -3.55 20.73 -5.48
CA ALA A 775 -2.08 20.62 -5.55
C ALA A 775 -1.49 20.31 -4.16
N CYS A 776 -1.95 21.00 -3.10
CA CYS A 776 -1.54 20.72 -1.72
C CYS A 776 -1.98 19.32 -1.26
N GLY A 777 -3.21 18.90 -1.55
CA GLY A 777 -3.79 17.62 -1.13
C GLY A 777 -3.24 16.40 -1.88
N ALA A 778 -2.81 16.57 -3.14
CA ALA A 778 -2.08 15.55 -3.88
C ALA A 778 -0.58 15.54 -3.55
N SER A 779 -0.10 16.49 -2.76
CA SER A 779 1.32 16.58 -2.41
C SER A 779 1.71 15.61 -1.31
N SER A 780 3.00 15.35 -1.21
CA SER A 780 3.58 14.59 -0.10
C SER A 780 3.65 15.39 1.21
N LEU A 781 3.35 16.69 1.19
CA LEU A 781 3.52 17.58 2.34
C LEU A 781 2.39 17.39 3.35
N SER A 782 2.69 17.70 4.60
CA SER A 782 1.70 17.93 5.64
C SER A 782 0.89 19.20 5.32
N PHE A 783 -0.27 19.31 5.96
CA PHE A 783 -1.10 20.51 5.85
C PHE A 783 -0.33 21.77 6.24
N GLU A 784 0.38 21.75 7.38
CA GLU A 784 1.14 22.90 7.88
C GLU A 784 2.30 23.26 6.95
N SER A 785 3.04 22.27 6.42
CA SER A 785 4.11 22.55 5.45
C SER A 785 3.58 23.08 4.13
N SER A 786 2.40 22.64 3.69
CA SER A 786 1.72 23.20 2.52
C SER A 786 1.36 24.67 2.74
N LEU A 787 0.81 25.02 3.91
CA LEU A 787 0.50 26.41 4.25
C LEU A 787 1.75 27.28 4.33
N ARG A 788 2.82 26.80 4.98
CA ARG A 788 4.12 27.51 5.02
C ARG A 788 4.63 27.77 3.61
N LEU A 789 4.57 26.76 2.73
CA LEU A 789 5.02 26.92 1.36
C LEU A 789 4.18 27.96 0.62
N VAL A 790 2.85 27.88 0.68
CA VAL A 790 1.95 28.86 0.05
C VAL A 790 2.21 30.27 0.57
N GLU A 791 2.41 30.45 1.89
CA GLU A 791 2.73 31.75 2.49
C GLU A 791 4.06 32.31 1.99
N LEU A 792 5.11 31.48 1.99
CA LEU A 792 6.45 31.89 1.58
C LEU A 792 6.51 32.19 0.08
N MET A 793 5.87 31.35 -0.73
CA MET A 793 5.87 31.48 -2.19
C MET A 793 4.97 32.61 -2.66
N GLY A 794 3.82 32.84 -2.02
CA GLY A 794 2.91 33.95 -2.37
C GLY A 794 3.52 35.35 -2.19
N ARG A 795 4.65 35.47 -1.48
CA ARG A 795 5.40 36.73 -1.32
C ARG A 795 6.61 36.86 -2.26
N LEU A 796 6.87 35.86 -3.10
CA LEU A 796 8.00 35.88 -4.03
C LEU A 796 7.74 36.78 -5.23
N ASN A 797 8.75 37.56 -5.61
CA ASN A 797 8.83 38.16 -6.93
C ASN A 797 9.56 37.20 -7.87
N VAL A 798 8.80 36.37 -8.60
CA VAL A 798 9.33 35.33 -9.50
C VAL A 798 10.27 35.92 -10.56
N ALA A 799 9.98 37.11 -11.08
CA ALA A 799 10.80 37.76 -12.10
C ALA A 799 12.23 38.12 -11.61
N GLN A 800 12.44 38.22 -10.31
CA GLN A 800 13.73 38.55 -9.69
C GLN A 800 14.33 37.39 -8.88
N THR A 801 13.64 36.25 -8.83
CA THR A 801 14.04 35.11 -8.01
C THR A 801 14.55 34.00 -8.91
N PRO A 802 15.83 33.61 -8.82
CA PRO A 802 16.33 32.45 -9.54
C PRO A 802 15.60 31.19 -9.10
N PRO A 803 15.27 30.24 -10.01
CA PRO A 803 14.71 28.95 -9.63
C PRO A 803 15.54 28.22 -8.55
N SER A 804 16.87 28.40 -8.56
CA SER A 804 17.77 27.82 -7.57
C SER A 804 17.50 28.30 -6.14
N HIS A 805 16.87 29.45 -5.93
CA HIS A 805 16.51 29.90 -4.58
C HIS A 805 15.43 29.02 -3.94
N ILE A 806 14.55 28.42 -4.75
CA ILE A 806 13.51 27.51 -4.25
C ILE A 806 14.14 26.28 -3.60
N LEU A 807 15.29 25.81 -4.10
CA LEU A 807 16.07 24.72 -3.50
C LEU A 807 16.40 24.97 -2.02
N ALA A 808 16.76 26.22 -1.70
CA ALA A 808 17.02 26.63 -0.32
C ALA A 808 15.71 26.84 0.44
N MET A 809 14.72 27.53 -0.14
CA MET A 809 13.47 27.85 0.55
C MET A 809 12.67 26.62 0.98
N VAL A 810 12.70 25.52 0.23
CA VAL A 810 12.01 24.29 0.64
C VAL A 810 12.61 23.68 1.91
N GLN A 811 13.84 24.01 2.31
CA GLN A 811 14.48 23.49 3.53
C GLN A 811 13.76 23.87 4.83
N VAL A 812 12.78 24.78 4.75
CA VAL A 812 11.95 25.27 5.86
C VAL A 812 10.76 24.34 6.18
N LEU A 813 10.50 23.35 5.33
CA LEU A 813 9.40 22.39 5.47
C LEU A 813 9.69 21.38 6.58
N ASP A 814 8.67 21.00 7.35
CA ASP A 814 8.82 20.07 8.49
C ASP A 814 9.37 18.71 8.04
N GLU A 815 9.02 18.27 6.83
CA GLU A 815 9.51 17.01 6.27
C GLU A 815 11.03 17.03 6.03
N LEU A 816 11.60 18.19 5.68
CA LEU A 816 13.05 18.33 5.49
C LEU A 816 13.80 18.54 6.81
N ASP A 817 13.15 19.08 7.84
CA ASP A 817 13.72 19.14 9.19
C ASP A 817 13.74 17.79 9.90
N ALA A 818 12.81 16.89 9.56
CA ALA A 818 12.82 15.51 10.04
C ALA A 818 14.01 14.69 9.47
N ILE A 819 14.68 15.18 8.41
CA ILE A 819 15.85 14.50 7.84
C ILE A 819 17.05 14.70 8.75
N TYR A 820 17.61 13.56 9.19
CA TYR A 820 18.85 13.56 9.94
C TYR A 820 19.99 14.27 9.18
N THR A 821 20.36 15.44 9.69
CA THR A 821 21.47 16.25 9.18
C THR A 821 22.56 16.30 10.23
N PRO A 822 23.72 15.66 10.01
CA PRO A 822 24.84 15.71 10.94
C PRO A 822 25.28 17.16 11.20
N VAL A 823 25.10 17.63 12.44
CA VAL A 823 25.52 18.96 12.89
C VAL A 823 26.28 18.85 14.21
N MET A 824 27.33 19.65 14.36
CA MET A 824 28.06 19.73 15.61
C MET A 824 27.23 20.50 16.65
N LYS A 825 26.59 19.79 17.58
CA LYS A 825 25.71 20.40 18.60
C LYS A 825 26.45 21.23 19.66
N LYS A 826 27.76 21.05 19.81
CA LYS A 826 28.60 21.77 20.80
C LYS A 826 29.50 22.78 20.11
N GLY A 827 29.43 24.04 20.53
CA GLY A 827 30.23 25.15 19.99
C GLY A 827 29.52 25.93 18.88
N GLN A 828 30.28 26.77 18.17
CA GLN A 828 29.77 27.66 17.10
C GLN A 828 30.38 27.34 15.73
N SER A 829 31.00 26.18 15.56
CA SER A 829 31.66 25.80 14.31
C SER A 829 30.71 25.73 13.11
N GLU A 830 29.43 25.44 13.34
CA GLU A 830 28.40 25.45 12.28
C GLU A 830 27.87 26.86 11.95
N SER A 831 28.29 27.92 12.65
CA SER A 831 27.88 29.30 12.33
C SER A 831 28.34 29.76 10.94
N VAL A 832 29.42 29.20 10.42
CA VAL A 832 29.92 29.46 9.05
C VAL A 832 28.88 29.13 7.98
N ARG A 833 27.96 28.19 8.25
CA ARG A 833 26.95 27.72 7.29
C ARG A 833 26.00 28.84 6.84
N SER A 834 25.70 29.82 7.69
CA SER A 834 24.86 30.95 7.28
C SER A 834 25.57 31.86 6.28
N GLY A 835 26.89 32.05 6.43
CA GLY A 835 27.70 32.79 5.47
C GLY A 835 27.80 32.07 4.12
N GLU A 836 27.94 30.74 4.15
CA GLU A 836 27.94 29.89 2.95
C GLU A 836 26.63 29.99 2.16
N VAL A 837 25.48 30.05 2.85
CA VAL A 837 24.16 30.27 2.23
C VAL A 837 24.04 31.69 1.67
N ALA A 838 24.46 32.71 2.44
CA ALA A 838 24.41 34.10 1.98
C ALA A 838 25.23 34.33 0.70
N GLN A 839 26.36 33.64 0.57
CA GLN A 839 27.22 33.70 -0.61
C GLN A 839 26.56 33.04 -1.85
N ARG A 840 25.82 31.94 -1.66
CA ARG A 840 25.25 31.14 -2.75
C ARG A 840 23.85 31.62 -3.20
N PHE A 841 23.03 32.05 -2.25
CA PHE A 841 21.61 32.38 -2.47
C PHE A 841 21.26 33.84 -2.13
N GLY A 842 22.27 34.66 -1.81
CA GLY A 842 22.10 36.06 -1.45
C GLY A 842 21.83 36.32 0.04
N GLN A 843 22.02 37.58 0.44
CA GLN A 843 22.06 38.01 1.85
C GLN A 843 20.75 37.81 2.63
N GLN A 844 19.62 37.72 1.96
CA GLN A 844 18.31 37.55 2.60
C GLN A 844 17.97 36.08 2.90
N MET A 845 18.61 35.12 2.23
CA MET A 845 18.28 33.70 2.36
C MET A 845 18.47 33.14 3.78
N PRO A 846 19.53 33.48 4.54
CA PRO A 846 19.67 33.01 5.92
C PRO A 846 18.50 33.46 6.82
N GLN A 847 18.00 34.68 6.66
CA GLN A 847 16.85 35.16 7.43
C GLN A 847 15.58 34.38 7.09
N MET A 848 15.43 33.98 5.81
CA MET A 848 14.33 33.11 5.38
C MET A 848 14.43 31.73 6.04
N LEU A 849 15.61 31.10 5.98
CA LEU A 849 15.83 29.77 6.57
C LEU A 849 15.67 29.73 8.09
N GLN A 850 15.85 30.88 8.76
CA GLN A 850 15.66 31.01 10.20
C GLN A 850 14.17 31.03 10.62
N ARG A 851 13.24 31.32 9.70
CA ARG A 851 11.80 31.32 10.02
C ARG A 851 11.34 29.95 10.48
N TYR A 852 10.45 29.92 11.46
CA TYR A 852 9.88 28.69 12.05
C TYR A 852 10.91 27.76 12.73
N CYS A 853 12.21 28.11 12.77
CA CYS A 853 13.19 27.32 13.51
C CYS A 853 12.87 27.29 15.00
N ARG A 854 12.96 26.10 15.60
CA ARG A 854 12.82 25.93 17.05
C ARG A 854 14.05 26.39 17.81
N ASP A 855 15.23 26.18 17.22
CA ASP A 855 16.50 26.55 17.82
C ASP A 855 17.58 26.86 16.75
N GLN A 856 18.77 27.21 17.24
CA GLN A 856 19.92 27.53 16.40
C GLN A 856 20.50 26.30 15.67
N ILE A 857 20.35 25.10 16.23
CA ILE A 857 20.88 23.86 15.64
C ILE A 857 20.08 23.50 14.41
N GLU A 858 18.76 23.60 14.47
CA GLU A 858 17.86 23.43 13.33
C GLU A 858 18.17 24.44 12.21
N PHE A 859 18.38 25.70 12.57
CA PHE A 859 18.79 26.73 11.62
C PHE A 859 20.12 26.40 10.92
N TRP A 860 21.14 25.95 11.67
CA TRP A 860 22.41 25.53 11.09
C TRP A 860 22.26 24.28 10.22
N ALA A 861 21.40 23.34 10.59
CA ALA A 861 21.10 22.17 9.77
C ALA A 861 20.48 22.56 8.42
N ARG A 862 19.49 23.46 8.41
CA ARG A 862 18.90 24.02 7.18
C ARG A 862 19.95 24.70 6.30
N CYS A 863 20.78 25.56 6.90
CA CYS A 863 21.84 26.25 6.16
C CYS A 863 22.85 25.26 5.55
N LYS A 864 23.25 24.24 6.33
CA LYS A 864 24.16 23.19 5.90
C LYS A 864 23.59 22.40 4.73
N ARG A 865 22.31 21.99 4.79
CA ARG A 865 21.62 21.31 3.67
C ARG A 865 21.59 22.19 2.43
N ALA A 866 21.15 23.44 2.53
CA ALA A 866 21.04 24.34 1.38
C ALA A 866 22.39 24.56 0.68
N ALA A 867 23.44 24.86 1.45
CA ALA A 867 24.78 25.06 0.89
C ALA A 867 25.34 23.78 0.25
N LEU A 868 25.16 22.62 0.90
CA LEU A 868 25.58 21.32 0.38
C LEU A 868 24.87 20.97 -0.93
N LEU A 869 23.57 21.21 -1.00
CA LEU A 869 22.76 20.93 -2.20
C LEU A 869 23.16 21.79 -3.38
N HIS A 870 23.49 23.07 -3.15
CA HIS A 870 24.05 23.93 -4.18
C HIS A 870 25.34 23.31 -4.76
N ASP A 871 26.31 22.96 -3.91
CA ASP A 871 27.58 22.40 -4.38
C ASP A 871 27.40 21.03 -5.05
N TRP A 872 26.41 20.24 -4.63
CA TRP A 872 26.02 18.98 -5.25
C TRP A 872 25.52 19.19 -6.68
N ILE A 873 24.58 20.12 -6.91
CA ILE A 873 24.04 20.41 -8.24
C ILE A 873 25.04 21.14 -9.15
N GLU A 874 26.13 21.68 -8.61
CA GLU A 874 27.25 22.25 -9.38
C GLU A 874 28.31 21.20 -9.74
N GLY A 875 28.09 19.92 -9.42
CA GLY A 875 29.01 18.85 -9.81
C GLY A 875 30.27 18.72 -8.95
N THR A 876 30.28 19.28 -7.74
CA THR A 876 31.44 19.17 -6.84
C THR A 876 31.74 17.70 -6.51
N PRO A 877 32.99 17.21 -6.62
CA PRO A 877 33.34 15.83 -6.30
C PRO A 877 32.91 15.40 -4.90
N VAL A 878 32.47 14.15 -4.74
CA VAL A 878 31.89 13.67 -3.47
C VAL A 878 32.87 13.79 -2.30
N ASP A 879 34.14 13.45 -2.49
CA ASP A 879 35.15 13.51 -1.44
C ASP A 879 35.38 14.95 -0.93
N VAL A 880 35.26 15.95 -1.82
CA VAL A 880 35.33 17.38 -1.47
C VAL A 880 34.11 17.78 -0.65
N LEU A 881 32.92 17.31 -1.00
CA LEU A 881 31.70 17.55 -0.23
C LEU A 881 31.78 16.94 1.18
N GLU A 882 32.21 15.68 1.28
CA GLU A 882 32.42 14.99 2.56
C GLU A 882 33.38 15.77 3.45
N LYS A 883 34.51 16.28 2.91
CA LYS A 883 35.50 17.07 3.65
C LYS A 883 34.96 18.45 4.05
N ARG A 884 34.32 19.20 3.13
CA ARG A 884 33.87 20.59 3.34
C ARG A 884 32.74 20.69 4.37
N TYR A 885 31.80 19.74 4.32
CA TYR A 885 30.62 19.76 5.19
C TYR A 885 30.78 18.91 6.46
N SER A 886 31.92 18.24 6.63
CA SER A 886 32.28 17.63 7.92
C SER A 886 32.97 18.62 8.83
N THR A 887 32.46 18.79 10.04
CA THR A 887 33.07 19.70 11.03
C THR A 887 34.25 19.04 11.73
N THR A 888 34.08 17.78 12.16
CA THR A 888 35.15 16.92 12.67
C THR A 888 34.86 15.47 12.27
N PRO A 889 35.85 14.55 12.32
CA PRO A 889 35.60 13.12 12.08
C PRO A 889 34.60 12.48 13.05
N PHE A 890 34.40 13.07 14.24
CA PHE A 890 33.60 12.49 15.33
C PHE A 890 32.28 13.22 15.60
N GLY A 891 32.11 14.43 15.04
CA GLY A 891 30.96 15.29 15.28
C GLY A 891 30.68 16.20 14.08
N GLY A 892 29.44 16.16 13.60
CA GLY A 892 29.01 16.90 12.40
C GLY A 892 29.56 16.34 11.08
N ALA A 893 30.02 15.08 11.05
CA ALA A 893 30.56 14.42 9.86
C ALA A 893 29.47 14.08 8.84
N ILE A 894 29.70 14.43 7.57
CA ILE A 894 28.84 14.13 6.43
C ILE A 894 29.50 13.05 5.59
N GLY A 895 28.79 11.96 5.32
CA GLY A 895 29.17 10.96 4.33
C GLY A 895 28.26 10.99 3.09
N TYR A 896 28.64 10.27 2.04
CA TYR A 896 27.88 10.16 0.80
C TYR A 896 26.40 9.79 1.01
N GLY A 897 26.10 8.88 1.94
CA GLY A 897 24.73 8.50 2.24
C GLY A 897 23.89 9.60 2.89
N ASN A 898 24.52 10.61 3.51
CA ASN A 898 23.82 11.83 3.94
C ASN A 898 23.57 12.76 2.76
N ILE A 899 24.57 12.96 1.89
CA ILE A 899 24.48 13.82 0.70
C ILE A 899 23.31 13.37 -0.19
N ILE A 900 23.30 12.08 -0.58
CA ILE A 900 22.23 11.52 -1.42
C ILE A 900 20.90 11.53 -0.69
N GLY A 901 20.86 11.22 0.61
CA GLY A 901 19.62 11.27 1.38
C GLY A 901 18.99 12.67 1.41
N ILE A 902 19.80 13.71 1.61
CA ILE A 902 19.35 15.12 1.59
C ILE A 902 18.91 15.53 0.17
N ALA A 903 19.68 15.15 -0.86
CA ALA A 903 19.35 15.45 -2.25
C ALA A 903 18.06 14.76 -2.72
N ASP A 904 17.91 13.45 -2.45
CA ASP A 904 16.74 12.68 -2.82
C ASP A 904 15.47 13.17 -2.13
N ALA A 905 15.55 13.45 -0.83
CA ALA A 905 14.40 13.95 -0.08
C ALA A 905 14.05 15.39 -0.49
N THR A 906 15.05 16.26 -0.69
CA THR A 906 14.80 17.60 -1.24
C THR A 906 14.15 17.51 -2.61
N ARG A 907 14.64 16.65 -3.52
CA ARG A 907 14.03 16.45 -4.83
C ARG A 907 12.59 15.97 -4.69
N PHE A 908 12.32 15.03 -3.81
CA PHE A 908 10.97 14.50 -3.57
C PHE A 908 10.00 15.59 -3.13
N HIS A 909 10.35 16.40 -2.12
CA HIS A 909 9.50 17.49 -1.64
C HIS A 909 9.48 18.70 -2.60
N LEU A 910 10.55 18.94 -3.37
CA LEU A 910 10.59 19.98 -4.39
C LEU A 910 9.62 19.67 -5.54
N ARG A 911 9.33 18.41 -5.86
CA ARG A 911 8.27 18.08 -6.83
C ARG A 911 6.89 18.47 -6.34
N SER A 912 6.60 18.19 -5.07
CA SER A 912 5.38 18.65 -4.40
C SER A 912 5.30 20.17 -4.45
N ALA A 913 6.40 20.86 -4.14
CA ALA A 913 6.47 22.31 -4.22
C ALA A 913 6.30 22.85 -5.66
N HIS A 914 6.87 22.17 -6.66
CA HIS A 914 6.73 22.51 -8.07
C HIS A 914 5.26 22.48 -8.51
N GLN A 915 4.49 21.45 -8.13
CA GLN A 915 3.05 21.38 -8.44
C GLN A 915 2.24 22.54 -7.84
N ILE A 916 2.56 22.89 -6.59
CA ILE A 916 1.94 24.04 -5.90
C ILE A 916 2.34 25.35 -6.61
N LEU A 917 3.61 25.51 -6.95
CA LEU A 917 4.14 26.68 -7.65
C LEU A 917 3.58 26.84 -9.06
N ALA A 918 3.41 25.74 -9.80
CA ALA A 918 2.79 25.75 -11.12
C ALA A 918 1.33 26.23 -11.07
N THR A 919 0.66 26.02 -9.93
CA THR A 919 -0.70 26.53 -9.70
C THR A 919 -0.71 28.00 -9.29
N LEU A 920 0.28 28.45 -8.51
CA LEU A 920 0.42 29.84 -8.08
C LEU A 920 0.92 30.76 -9.20
N PHE A 921 1.77 30.24 -10.10
CA PHE A 921 2.46 30.99 -11.14
C PHE A 921 2.30 30.35 -12.53
N PRO A 922 1.06 30.13 -13.02
CA PRO A 922 0.82 29.45 -14.30
C PRO A 922 1.43 30.22 -15.50
N ASP A 923 1.56 31.53 -15.39
CA ASP A 923 2.08 32.41 -16.46
C ASP A 923 3.61 32.57 -16.45
N GLN A 924 4.34 31.72 -15.71
CA GLN A 924 5.81 31.79 -15.58
C GLN A 924 6.50 30.48 -16.04
N PRO A 925 6.36 30.08 -17.31
CA PRO A 925 6.84 28.78 -17.80
C PRO A 925 8.36 28.63 -17.68
N ASP A 926 9.14 29.68 -17.94
CA ASP A 926 10.61 29.64 -17.86
C ASP A 926 11.10 29.36 -16.44
N PHE A 927 10.44 29.93 -15.43
CA PHE A 927 10.77 29.69 -14.03
C PHE A 927 10.46 28.23 -13.63
N LEU A 928 9.30 27.71 -14.05
CA LEU A 928 8.90 26.33 -13.79
C LEU A 928 9.82 25.33 -14.50
N GLN A 929 10.24 25.63 -15.74
CA GLN A 929 11.22 24.83 -16.46
C GLN A 929 12.59 24.83 -15.74
N GLY A 930 13.00 25.96 -15.16
CA GLY A 930 14.21 26.02 -14.34
C GLY A 930 14.13 25.16 -13.08
N LEU A 931 12.94 24.98 -12.50
CA LEU A 931 12.72 24.03 -11.39
C LEU A 931 12.78 22.57 -11.86
N ASP A 932 12.25 22.26 -13.04
CA ASP A 932 12.39 20.92 -13.65
C ASP A 932 13.85 20.56 -13.90
N GLU A 933 14.66 21.54 -14.32
CA GLU A 933 16.10 21.37 -14.44
C GLU A 933 16.75 21.08 -13.07
N ILE A 934 16.41 21.82 -12.02
CA ILE A 934 16.94 21.60 -10.66
C ILE A 934 16.59 20.20 -10.16
N LEU A 935 15.38 19.71 -10.43
CA LEU A 935 14.98 18.35 -10.07
C LEU A 935 15.88 17.29 -10.72
N GLN A 936 16.26 17.48 -11.99
CA GLN A 936 17.22 16.60 -12.67
C GLN A 936 18.64 16.76 -12.10
N ARG A 937 19.07 17.98 -11.82
CA ARG A 937 20.40 18.24 -11.24
C ARG A 937 20.54 17.64 -9.84
N LEU A 938 19.49 17.67 -9.03
CA LEU A 938 19.45 16.99 -7.73
C LEU A 938 19.57 15.48 -7.87
N GLU A 939 18.95 14.90 -8.91
CA GLU A 939 19.00 13.46 -9.18
C GLU A 939 20.39 12.97 -9.52
N PHE A 940 21.05 13.65 -10.45
CA PHE A 940 22.35 13.19 -10.94
C PHE A 940 23.54 13.83 -10.22
N GLY A 941 23.33 14.95 -9.52
CA GLY A 941 24.41 15.76 -8.93
C GLY A 941 25.30 16.38 -10.00
N LEU A 942 24.70 16.83 -11.11
CA LEU A 942 25.39 17.35 -12.28
C LEU A 942 25.06 18.82 -12.51
N PRO A 943 26.01 19.62 -13.03
CA PRO A 943 25.74 20.96 -13.51
C PRO A 943 24.84 20.92 -14.75
N SER A 944 24.19 22.04 -15.05
CA SER A 944 23.25 22.19 -16.18
C SER A 944 23.85 21.69 -17.50
N ASP A 945 25.09 22.09 -17.81
CA ASP A 945 25.81 21.74 -19.04
C ASP A 945 26.04 20.23 -19.24
N ALA A 946 25.98 19.41 -18.17
CA ALA A 946 26.16 17.96 -18.26
C ALA A 946 24.83 17.19 -18.36
N LEU A 947 23.68 17.83 -18.11
CA LEU A 947 22.39 17.15 -18.17
C LEU A 947 22.08 16.53 -19.54
N PRO A 948 22.42 17.13 -20.70
CA PRO A 948 22.16 16.51 -21.99
C PRO A 948 22.85 15.14 -22.16
N LEU A 949 23.97 14.90 -21.48
CA LEU A 949 24.67 13.61 -21.50
C LEU A 949 23.85 12.49 -20.86
N THR A 950 22.90 12.79 -19.98
CA THR A 950 22.05 11.76 -19.35
C THR A 950 21.10 11.06 -20.34
N LYS A 951 20.95 11.63 -21.55
CA LYS A 951 20.11 11.09 -22.63
C LYS A 951 20.85 10.11 -23.55
N VAL A 952 22.15 9.88 -23.34
CA VAL A 952 22.89 8.87 -24.11
C VAL A 952 22.37 7.46 -23.80
N PRO A 953 22.43 6.52 -24.75
CA PRO A 953 21.79 5.20 -24.60
C PRO A 953 22.44 4.32 -23.53
N VAL A 954 23.66 4.66 -23.11
CA VAL A 954 24.41 3.93 -22.09
C VAL A 954 24.35 4.70 -20.78
N ARG A 955 23.91 4.04 -19.72
CA ARG A 955 23.89 4.64 -18.39
C ARG A 955 25.30 4.78 -17.84
N LEU A 956 25.74 6.02 -17.62
CA LEU A 956 27.02 6.33 -16.99
C LEU A 956 26.87 6.68 -15.51
N THR A 957 27.96 6.55 -14.75
CA THR A 957 28.06 7.03 -13.37
C THR A 957 28.25 8.54 -13.34
N ARG A 958 27.98 9.16 -12.18
CA ARG A 958 28.21 10.61 -11.98
C ARG A 958 29.65 11.01 -12.30
N GLY A 959 30.63 10.24 -11.81
CA GLY A 959 32.05 10.49 -12.09
C GLY A 959 32.38 10.46 -13.58
N GLN A 960 31.78 9.54 -14.34
CA GLN A 960 31.97 9.45 -15.78
C GLN A 960 31.35 10.64 -16.53
N TYR A 961 30.17 11.10 -16.12
CA TYR A 961 29.56 12.32 -16.68
C TYR A 961 30.44 13.55 -16.41
N LEU A 962 30.94 13.71 -15.19
CA LEU A 962 31.81 14.83 -14.82
C LEU A 962 33.18 14.76 -15.52
N ALA A 963 33.71 13.55 -15.76
CA ALA A 963 34.93 13.35 -16.55
C ALA A 963 34.73 13.75 -18.02
N LEU A 964 33.60 13.36 -18.63
CA LEU A 964 33.24 13.79 -19.98
C LEU A 964 33.08 15.31 -20.07
N LEU A 965 32.39 15.92 -19.11
CA LEU A 965 32.25 17.38 -19.07
C LEU A 965 33.61 18.08 -18.94
N SER A 966 34.50 17.56 -18.08
CA SER A 966 35.87 18.07 -17.92
C SER A 966 36.71 17.91 -19.19
N ALA A 967 36.40 16.91 -20.02
CA ALA A 967 36.99 16.71 -21.34
C ALA A 967 36.36 17.60 -22.43
N GLY A 968 35.38 18.44 -22.10
CA GLY A 968 34.70 19.36 -23.02
C GLY A 968 33.49 18.76 -23.74
N VAL A 969 33.03 17.57 -23.32
CA VAL A 969 31.87 16.88 -23.92
C VAL A 969 30.60 17.28 -23.18
N ARG A 970 29.64 17.91 -23.87
CA ARG A 970 28.38 18.39 -23.26
C ARG A 970 27.14 17.68 -23.79
N ASN A 971 27.23 17.06 -24.96
CA ASN A 971 26.12 16.37 -25.60
C ASN A 971 26.59 15.12 -26.37
N ALA A 972 25.65 14.41 -27.00
CA ALA A 972 25.95 13.20 -27.76
C ALA A 972 26.80 13.46 -29.03
N GLU A 973 26.74 14.66 -29.61
CA GLU A 973 27.53 15.03 -30.78
C GLU A 973 29.01 15.23 -30.40
N ASP A 974 29.28 15.99 -29.33
CA ASP A 974 30.61 16.12 -28.76
C ASP A 974 31.18 14.75 -28.38
N LEU A 975 30.32 13.88 -27.83
CA LEU A 975 30.68 12.51 -27.47
C LEU A 975 31.10 11.70 -28.69
N ASN A 976 30.51 11.91 -29.87
CA ASN A 976 30.91 11.24 -31.13
C ASN A 976 32.21 11.79 -31.72
N ASN A 977 32.58 13.02 -31.37
CA ASN A 977 33.80 13.67 -31.84
C ASN A 977 35.01 13.43 -30.91
N LEU A 978 34.80 12.88 -29.72
CA LEU A 978 35.87 12.58 -28.77
C LEU A 978 36.79 11.47 -29.30
N ASP A 979 38.11 11.59 -29.10
CA ASP A 979 39.04 10.50 -29.42
C ASP A 979 38.76 9.24 -28.59
N ASP A 980 38.97 8.05 -29.15
CA ASP A 980 38.64 6.76 -28.51
C ASP A 980 39.47 6.49 -27.24
N ASP A 981 40.73 6.94 -27.19
CA ASP A 981 41.55 6.79 -25.99
C ASP A 981 41.10 7.77 -24.90
N ARG A 982 40.77 9.01 -25.27
CA ARG A 982 40.14 9.96 -24.32
C ARG A 982 38.79 9.47 -23.82
N LEU A 983 37.97 8.87 -24.68
CA LEU A 983 36.69 8.28 -24.29
C LEU A 983 36.90 7.16 -23.27
N ARG A 984 37.82 6.24 -23.53
CA ARG A 984 38.18 5.16 -22.60
C ARG A 984 38.73 5.69 -21.28
N GLN A 985 39.49 6.78 -21.28
CA GLN A 985 39.94 7.42 -20.03
C GLN A 985 38.78 8.02 -19.24
N CYS A 986 37.79 8.60 -19.93
CA CYS A 986 36.64 9.23 -19.27
C CYS A 986 35.65 8.20 -18.73
N VAL A 987 35.30 7.16 -19.50
CA VAL A 987 34.21 6.23 -19.15
C VAL A 987 34.66 4.80 -18.86
N GLY A 988 35.93 4.46 -19.09
CA GLY A 988 36.41 3.09 -19.02
C GLY A 988 36.07 2.25 -20.27
N LEU A 989 36.75 1.11 -20.42
CA LEU A 989 36.67 0.29 -21.63
C LEU A 989 35.26 -0.24 -21.93
N SER A 990 34.59 -0.77 -20.91
CA SER A 990 33.25 -1.37 -21.06
C SER A 990 32.22 -0.34 -21.55
N ALA A 991 32.10 0.80 -20.87
CA ALA A 991 31.16 1.85 -21.25
C ALA A 991 31.53 2.48 -22.60
N ALA A 992 32.82 2.66 -22.91
CA ALA A 992 33.26 3.17 -24.21
C ALA A 992 32.84 2.24 -25.35
N THR A 993 32.93 0.92 -25.15
CA THR A 993 32.53 -0.09 -26.15
C THR A 993 31.02 -0.10 -26.37
N LEU A 994 30.23 0.11 -25.32
CA LEU A 994 28.77 0.22 -25.43
C LEU A 994 28.32 1.53 -26.09
N LEU A 995 29.03 2.63 -25.84
CA LEU A 995 28.75 3.94 -26.45
C LEU A 995 29.14 3.98 -27.93
N ARG A 996 30.21 3.27 -28.30
CA ARG A 996 30.70 3.13 -29.66
C ARG A 996 31.01 1.67 -29.94
N PRO A 997 29.99 0.85 -30.25
CA PRO A 997 30.23 -0.51 -30.71
C PRO A 997 30.93 -0.42 -32.07
N ARG A 998 32.27 -0.50 -32.10
CA ARG A 998 33.01 -0.64 -33.36
C ARG A 998 32.50 -1.89 -34.07
N ASP A 999 32.30 -1.81 -35.39
CA ASP A 999 31.73 -2.85 -36.25
C ASP A 999 32.14 -4.29 -35.89
N ALA A 1000 31.28 -4.97 -35.13
CA ALA A 1000 31.22 -6.43 -35.10
C ALA A 1000 30.50 -7.00 -36.35
N ILE A 1001 30.43 -6.22 -37.44
CA ILE A 1001 29.85 -6.62 -38.73
C ILE A 1001 30.92 -7.05 -39.76
N ALA A 1002 32.22 -6.89 -39.48
CA ALA A 1002 33.27 -7.38 -40.39
C ALA A 1002 33.68 -8.86 -40.18
N GLY A 1003 33.18 -9.54 -39.14
CA GLY A 1003 33.54 -10.94 -38.83
C GLY A 1003 32.50 -12.01 -39.19
N ALA A 1004 31.25 -11.62 -39.44
CA ALA A 1004 30.15 -12.55 -39.73
C ALA A 1004 29.85 -12.73 -41.24
N ALA A 1005 30.52 -11.98 -42.11
CA ALA A 1005 30.36 -12.07 -43.57
C ALA A 1005 31.39 -13.00 -44.27
N LEU A 1006 32.27 -13.67 -43.52
CA LEU A 1006 33.28 -14.60 -44.07
C LEU A 1006 32.91 -16.09 -43.97
N TYR A 1007 31.68 -16.43 -43.55
CA TYR A 1007 31.16 -17.81 -43.57
C TYR A 1007 29.97 -18.03 -44.52
N ALA A 1008 29.67 -17.08 -45.41
CA ALA A 1008 28.59 -17.19 -46.40
C ALA A 1008 29.07 -17.21 -47.87
N GLN A 1009 30.36 -17.40 -48.12
CA GLN A 1009 30.90 -17.66 -49.46
C GLN A 1009 31.99 -18.75 -49.40
N GLY A 1010 31.58 -20.02 -49.49
CA GLY A 1010 32.51 -21.14 -49.54
C GLY A 1010 31.80 -22.48 -49.44
N GLY A 1011 31.08 -22.88 -50.50
CA GLY A 1011 30.39 -24.17 -50.54
C GLY A 1011 29.51 -24.36 -51.76
N ASN A 1012 30.09 -24.19 -52.96
CA ASN A 1012 29.51 -24.75 -54.19
C ASN A 1012 30.56 -25.72 -54.76
N GLN A 1013 30.58 -26.94 -54.21
CA GLN A 1013 31.05 -28.20 -54.80
C GLN A 1013 30.66 -29.37 -53.91
#